data_AF-A0A927NF74-F1
#
_entry.id   AF-A0A927NF74-F1
#
_cell.length_a   1.000
_cell.length_b   1.000
_cell.length_c   1.000
_cell.angle_alpha   90.00
_cell.angle_beta   90.00
_cell.angle_gamma   90.00
#
_symmetry.space_group_name_H-M   'P 1'
#
loop_
_entity.id
_entity.type
_entity.pdbx_description
1 polymer ?
#
loop_
_entity_poly.entity_id
_entity_poly.type
_entity_poly.pdbx_seq_one_letter_code
_entity_poly.pdbx_strand_id
1 'polypeptide(L)'
;MKKAEWIWLNKQPESDEYGAFYDTFHVDKIAKTTMRISVAGDYNVYINGTLVAFGQYADFAHYKVYDELDVSSYLKEGENEVLVIAWYIGKSFSTYKDCGAGLLFEMENERGEILAYSRAGMRSALAQGFVSHKNKIITVQLGFSYCYDSRTQKYVWESAVSAAGFGQNLIKRPNQKLQLQPITEGELIDEAKQLYDLGRESCGFLSIKFKANAGEKIVVAFGEHIVDGGVRHFIDGRDFTVELIGNGEWVEFLGSFRRLGCRYLQIIEGEAELGWIGLRETEYPLTIKPYQIDNPRRKQIYETSLRTLQLCLHEHYEDCPWREQSMYIMDTRNQMLCGYYGFDNAECVASAIRLIAAGQKENGLFELCFPADVPITIPSFSLAFATMVLEYTQFTQDTALALEMLPKIEKMLSFFLDKVDESGLFKTVSEEGIWHFYEWAGVLDGAFFELDGSKKVRNEYDVLINAFLSIALDKTATLFALTQNYQKVFHYQDLRIALNKKMHETFYVQATGLYQTYSDREDYSQLANALCVLAEVCDKEQAEIICEKLADNNTDWVKNTLSMSIFRYDALLKTNKEKYTELILEDIDATYGYMLDCGATSFWETIKGEEDFHYAGSLCHGWSALPVYYYNLFGVCGDKKPPLKEAFEIRDIPSRNDYAESVLQYVNACSKETHKNRDAILALPLEERRKALETILGKPLMDDWGKTALLKKELILVHNGVRSTRYTFLLNGTIPFSGILYEKEEKPTKKEKLIIALHGGGGSSEILGDLFVDSSNYNHMVNRVLRTGVKVFAPQLLLWNSAIYGSENDRGWLNRRLLQLGGSITAFEVQCLRKMLDWWMEDEETDTQRVGVVGLSYGGMYALHFGALDTRVFATYSSCWFSDRTKHNWHDWTYFNAENTFFDTEVASLVLPRKLYIEVAKEDEAFPASDCQFERARLENYVKQAGHSDVLTFKEFDGKHELDLDDTALDCFVRDIING
;
A
#
# COMPACT_ATOMS: atom_id res chain seq x y z
N MET A 1 -22.80 29.31 8.02
CA MET A 1 -23.55 30.07 9.03
C MET A 1 -23.09 31.52 8.94
N LYS A 2 -24.00 32.49 8.99
CA LYS A 2 -23.73 33.90 8.66
C LYS A 2 -23.45 34.77 9.88
N LYS A 3 -24.09 34.48 11.02
CA LYS A 3 -24.01 35.26 12.26
C LYS A 3 -23.55 34.46 13.48
N ALA A 4 -23.70 33.14 13.45
CA ALA A 4 -23.37 32.29 14.59
C ALA A 4 -21.87 32.35 14.94
N GLU A 5 -21.59 32.40 16.23
CA GLU A 5 -20.26 32.21 16.80
C GLU A 5 -20.24 31.01 17.74
N TRP A 6 -19.08 30.39 17.87
CA TRP A 6 -18.86 29.35 18.87
C TRP A 6 -19.00 29.96 20.26
N ILE A 7 -19.79 29.34 21.13
CA ILE A 7 -20.01 29.80 22.50
C ILE A 7 -19.87 28.67 23.51
N TRP A 8 -19.56 29.04 24.76
CA TRP A 8 -19.65 28.15 25.91
C TRP A 8 -20.09 28.90 27.17
N LEU A 9 -20.15 28.20 28.31
CA LEU A 9 -20.43 28.77 29.62
C LEU A 9 -19.35 29.79 30.02
N ASN A 10 -19.72 30.81 30.79
CA ASN A 10 -18.80 31.84 31.30
C ASN A 10 -17.97 31.34 32.49
N LYS A 11 -17.26 30.23 32.30
CA LYS A 11 -16.33 29.61 33.25
C LYS A 11 -15.23 28.88 32.48
N GLN A 12 -14.21 28.43 33.19
CA GLN A 12 -13.27 27.46 32.62
C GLN A 12 -14.02 26.13 32.42
N PRO A 13 -14.06 25.56 31.21
CA PRO A 13 -14.71 24.29 30.97
C PRO A 13 -14.01 23.17 31.75
N GLU A 14 -14.80 22.23 32.27
CA GLU A 14 -14.31 21.04 32.98
C GLU A 14 -14.88 19.79 32.30
N SER A 15 -14.22 18.64 32.46
CA SER A 15 -14.68 17.38 31.86
C SER A 15 -16.05 16.95 32.41
N ASP A 16 -16.78 16.20 31.58
CA ASP A 16 -18.14 15.73 31.87
C ASP A 16 -19.12 16.87 32.21
N GLU A 17 -19.08 17.97 31.45
CA GLU A 17 -19.89 19.17 31.70
C GLU A 17 -21.07 19.29 30.73
N TYR A 18 -22.27 19.46 31.26
CA TYR A 18 -23.48 19.67 30.47
C TYR A 18 -23.87 21.16 30.51
N GLY A 19 -23.75 21.85 29.38
CA GLY A 19 -24.17 23.24 29.21
C GLY A 19 -25.55 23.34 28.57
N ALA A 20 -26.47 24.10 29.16
CA ALA A 20 -27.76 24.46 28.60
C ALA A 20 -27.71 25.87 28.02
N PHE A 21 -28.17 26.04 26.77
CA PHE A 21 -28.19 27.29 26.03
C PHE A 21 -29.60 27.58 25.54
N TYR A 22 -30.15 28.73 25.92
CA TYR A 22 -31.57 29.04 25.72
C TYR A 22 -31.78 30.39 25.02
N ASP A 23 -32.65 30.41 24.01
CA ASP A 23 -33.13 31.65 23.41
C ASP A 23 -34.62 31.59 23.06
N THR A 24 -35.22 32.75 22.89
CA THR A 24 -36.63 32.92 22.49
C THR A 24 -36.68 33.78 21.23
N PHE A 25 -37.50 33.39 20.27
CA PHE A 25 -37.61 34.07 18.99
C PHE A 25 -39.06 34.10 18.50
N HIS A 26 -39.37 35.05 17.63
CA HIS A 26 -40.71 35.22 17.08
C HIS A 26 -40.78 34.68 15.66
N VAL A 27 -41.89 34.02 15.32
CA VAL A 27 -42.19 33.53 13.96
C VAL A 27 -43.52 34.13 13.52
N ASP A 28 -43.48 35.09 12.58
CA ASP A 28 -44.69 35.75 12.06
C ASP A 28 -45.60 34.77 11.31
N LYS A 29 -45.00 33.94 10.47
CA LYS A 29 -45.66 32.90 9.69
C LYS A 29 -44.71 31.74 9.51
N ILE A 30 -45.19 30.52 9.76
CA ILE A 30 -44.36 29.33 9.59
C ILE A 30 -43.92 29.22 8.12
N ALA A 31 -42.61 29.08 7.95
CA ALA A 31 -41.95 28.83 6.69
C ALA A 31 -40.95 27.69 6.89
N LYS A 32 -40.49 27.07 5.80
CA LYS A 32 -39.47 26.03 5.89
C LYS A 32 -38.24 26.62 6.60
N THR A 33 -37.83 25.99 7.70
CA THR A 33 -36.77 26.46 8.58
C THR A 33 -35.75 25.37 8.81
N THR A 34 -34.49 25.73 8.65
CA THR A 34 -33.35 24.84 8.81
C THR A 34 -32.50 25.30 9.99
N MET A 35 -32.18 24.37 10.89
CA MET A 35 -31.18 24.57 11.94
C MET A 35 -29.87 23.92 11.53
N ARG A 36 -28.78 24.68 11.54
CA ARG A 36 -27.43 24.14 11.41
C ARG A 36 -26.78 24.14 12.79
N ILE A 37 -26.20 23.02 13.22
CA ILE A 37 -25.62 22.87 14.56
C ILE A 37 -24.34 22.04 14.54
N SER A 38 -23.34 22.44 15.32
CA SER A 38 -22.13 21.67 15.61
C SER A 38 -21.75 21.86 17.08
N VAL A 39 -21.35 20.78 17.73
CA VAL A 39 -20.88 20.79 19.12
C VAL A 39 -19.53 20.09 19.21
N ALA A 40 -18.63 20.60 20.04
CA ALA A 40 -17.39 19.94 20.41
C ALA A 40 -17.63 19.00 21.60
N GLY A 41 -18.27 17.87 21.32
CA GLY A 41 -18.88 16.99 22.32
C GLY A 41 -20.13 16.36 21.73
N ASP A 42 -21.20 16.27 22.51
CA ASP A 42 -22.51 15.77 22.06
C ASP A 42 -23.64 16.76 22.38
N TYR A 43 -24.84 16.59 21.81
CA TYR A 43 -25.94 17.55 22.01
C TYR A 43 -27.34 16.92 22.01
N ASN A 44 -28.27 17.64 22.64
CA ASN A 44 -29.72 17.52 22.48
C ASN A 44 -30.32 18.90 22.15
N VAL A 45 -31.18 18.96 21.13
CA VAL A 45 -31.93 20.17 20.75
C VAL A 45 -33.40 20.00 21.09
N TYR A 46 -33.95 20.97 21.81
CA TYR A 46 -35.37 21.07 22.10
C TYR A 46 -35.94 22.36 21.51
N ILE A 47 -37.09 22.26 20.86
CA ILE A 47 -37.88 23.41 20.41
C ILE A 47 -39.28 23.27 21.02
N ASN A 48 -39.74 24.31 21.71
CA ASN A 48 -41.03 24.30 22.40
C ASN A 48 -41.21 23.05 23.31
N GLY A 49 -40.16 22.67 24.03
CA GLY A 49 -40.12 21.50 24.92
C GLY A 49 -40.02 20.12 24.23
N THR A 50 -40.04 20.05 22.90
CA THR A 50 -39.97 18.79 22.15
C THR A 50 -38.55 18.50 21.70
N LEU A 51 -38.03 17.28 21.93
CA LEU A 51 -36.72 16.84 21.42
C LEU A 51 -36.78 16.77 19.88
N VAL A 52 -35.95 17.57 19.22
CA VAL A 52 -35.87 17.70 17.76
C VAL A 52 -34.75 16.85 17.18
N ALA A 53 -33.59 16.86 17.85
CA ALA A 53 -32.38 16.22 17.38
C ALA A 53 -31.44 15.91 18.56
N PHE A 54 -30.62 14.89 18.39
CA PHE A 54 -29.61 14.43 19.34
C PHE A 54 -28.39 13.90 18.58
N GLY A 55 -27.23 13.78 19.23
CA GLY A 55 -26.08 13.08 18.64
C GLY A 55 -25.26 13.94 17.68
N GLN A 56 -24.06 14.35 18.08
CA GLN A 56 -23.05 14.94 17.19
C GLN A 56 -22.41 13.85 16.31
N TYR A 57 -22.04 14.17 15.07
CA TYR A 57 -21.22 13.28 14.23
C TYR A 57 -19.81 13.21 14.80
N ALA A 58 -19.25 12.00 14.92
CA ALA A 58 -17.90 11.83 15.45
C ALA A 58 -16.87 12.47 14.50
N ASP A 59 -16.08 13.41 15.01
CA ASP A 59 -15.27 14.30 14.19
C ASP A 59 -13.96 14.71 14.87
N PHE A 60 -13.16 15.54 14.19
CA PHE A 60 -11.92 16.10 14.73
C PHE A 60 -11.97 17.63 14.71
N ALA A 61 -11.13 18.29 15.51
CA ALA A 61 -11.03 19.76 15.51
C ALA A 61 -10.77 20.35 14.11
N HIS A 62 -9.88 19.71 13.33
CA HIS A 62 -9.53 20.10 11.95
C HIS A 62 -10.52 19.58 10.89
N TYR A 63 -11.37 18.63 11.24
CA TYR A 63 -12.40 18.02 10.40
C TYR A 63 -13.75 18.17 11.11
N LYS A 64 -14.20 19.41 11.38
CA LYS A 64 -15.37 19.65 12.24
C LYS A 64 -16.68 19.57 11.46
N VAL A 65 -17.63 18.80 11.96
CA VAL A 65 -18.88 18.49 11.25
C VAL A 65 -20.08 19.22 11.86
N TYR A 66 -20.98 19.72 10.99
CA TYR A 66 -22.27 20.27 11.40
C TYR A 66 -23.44 19.48 10.81
N ASP A 67 -24.51 19.38 11.59
CA ASP A 67 -25.79 18.82 11.16
C ASP A 67 -26.67 19.91 10.54
N GLU A 68 -27.47 19.53 9.54
CA GLU A 68 -28.51 20.37 8.94
C GLU A 68 -29.87 19.72 9.17
N LEU A 69 -30.71 20.36 9.98
CA LEU A 69 -31.95 19.82 10.51
C LEU A 69 -33.15 20.59 9.97
N ASP A 70 -34.18 19.89 9.47
CA ASP A 70 -35.48 20.51 9.22
C ASP A 70 -36.25 20.62 10.54
N VAL A 71 -36.50 21.85 10.98
CA VAL A 71 -37.15 22.13 12.27
C VAL A 71 -38.56 22.71 12.10
N SER A 72 -39.06 22.77 10.87
CA SER A 72 -40.29 23.49 10.51
C SER A 72 -41.51 22.98 11.27
N SER A 73 -41.63 21.66 11.47
CA SER A 73 -42.76 21.01 12.15
C SER A 73 -42.80 21.24 13.67
N TYR A 74 -41.73 21.79 14.26
CA TYR A 74 -41.63 22.06 15.69
C TYR A 74 -41.92 23.53 16.05
N LEU A 75 -42.11 24.38 15.04
CA LEU A 75 -42.40 25.79 15.19
C LEU A 75 -43.89 26.07 15.29
N LYS A 76 -44.25 27.13 16.00
CA LYS A 76 -45.59 27.72 16.03
C LYS A 76 -45.54 29.19 15.61
N GLU A 77 -46.64 29.73 15.08
CA GLU A 77 -46.75 31.19 14.90
C GLU A 77 -46.73 31.88 16.26
N GLY A 78 -46.00 33.00 16.37
CA GLY A 78 -45.76 33.69 17.62
C GLY A 78 -44.42 33.37 18.28
N GLU A 79 -44.39 33.40 19.62
CA GLU A 79 -43.17 33.17 20.40
C GLU A 79 -42.81 31.68 20.44
N ASN A 80 -41.55 31.38 20.12
CA ASN A 80 -40.95 30.07 20.17
C ASN A 80 -39.73 30.10 21.09
N GLU A 81 -39.38 28.95 21.63
CA GLU A 81 -38.18 28.74 22.43
C GLU A 81 -37.29 27.68 21.81
N VAL A 82 -35.98 27.87 21.95
CA VAL A 82 -34.95 26.88 21.62
C VAL A 82 -34.09 26.65 22.85
N LEU A 83 -33.90 25.39 23.22
CA LEU A 83 -32.98 24.95 24.26
C LEU A 83 -32.02 23.93 23.64
N VAL A 84 -30.72 24.21 23.70
CA VAL A 84 -29.68 23.24 23.33
C VAL A 84 -28.96 22.82 24.60
N ILE A 85 -28.96 21.53 24.89
CA ILE A 85 -28.09 20.95 25.92
C ILE A 85 -26.89 20.35 25.20
N ALA A 86 -25.69 20.87 25.46
CA ALA A 86 -24.44 20.38 24.91
C ALA A 86 -23.62 19.71 26.02
N TRP A 87 -23.08 18.53 25.75
CA TRP A 87 -22.20 17.80 26.65
C TRP A 87 -20.75 17.96 26.20
N TYR A 88 -19.98 18.71 26.96
CA TYR A 88 -18.53 18.76 26.84
C TYR A 88 -17.92 17.60 27.61
N ILE A 89 -17.41 16.62 26.88
CA ILE A 89 -16.80 15.41 27.45
C ILE A 89 -15.47 15.78 28.13
N GLY A 90 -14.64 16.61 27.49
CA GLY A 90 -13.39 17.16 28.06
C GLY A 90 -12.31 16.14 28.41
N LYS A 91 -12.38 14.95 27.82
CA LYS A 91 -11.35 13.91 27.88
C LYS A 91 -11.43 13.05 26.62
N SER A 92 -10.27 12.73 26.03
CA SER A 92 -10.21 11.84 24.86
C SER A 92 -10.44 10.37 25.26
N PHE A 93 -11.16 9.67 24.40
CA PHE A 93 -11.48 8.24 24.47
C PHE A 93 -11.36 7.62 23.07
N SER A 94 -11.65 6.33 22.91
CA SER A 94 -11.61 5.66 21.59
C SER A 94 -12.73 6.12 20.63
N THR A 95 -13.79 6.73 21.16
CA THR A 95 -14.94 7.24 20.38
C THR A 95 -15.01 8.76 20.32
N TYR A 96 -14.06 9.48 20.93
CA TYR A 96 -14.08 10.94 21.02
C TYR A 96 -12.68 11.52 21.21
N LYS A 97 -12.36 12.57 20.45
CA LYS A 97 -11.16 13.39 20.66
C LYS A 97 -11.54 14.74 21.27
N ASP A 98 -10.95 15.06 22.43
CA ASP A 98 -11.15 16.37 23.03
C ASP A 98 -10.59 17.47 22.12
N CYS A 99 -11.40 18.49 21.88
CA CYS A 99 -11.07 19.66 21.07
C CYS A 99 -11.48 20.98 21.73
N GLY A 100 -11.79 20.94 23.03
CA GLY A 100 -12.31 22.08 23.79
C GLY A 100 -13.84 22.16 23.78
N ALA A 101 -14.40 23.01 24.64
CA ALA A 101 -15.85 23.13 24.82
C ALA A 101 -16.45 24.22 23.92
N GLY A 102 -17.47 23.86 23.14
CA GLY A 102 -18.09 24.79 22.22
C GLY A 102 -19.40 24.30 21.62
N LEU A 103 -20.34 25.23 21.46
CA LEU A 103 -21.59 25.09 20.71
C LEU A 103 -21.63 26.15 19.60
N LEU A 104 -22.04 25.73 18.41
CA LEU A 104 -22.36 26.61 17.30
C LEU A 104 -23.70 26.22 16.70
N PHE A 105 -24.65 27.16 16.58
CA PHE A 105 -25.88 26.91 15.82
C PHE A 105 -26.47 28.16 15.17
N GLU A 106 -27.20 27.96 14.07
CA GLU A 106 -27.96 29.00 13.36
C GLU A 106 -29.27 28.42 12.81
N MET A 107 -30.40 29.07 13.12
CA MET A 107 -31.72 28.75 12.57
C MET A 107 -32.08 29.79 11.51
N GLU A 108 -32.25 29.35 10.27
CA GLU A 108 -32.52 30.21 9.12
C GLU A 108 -33.76 29.69 8.37
N ASN A 109 -34.69 30.58 8.05
CA ASN A 109 -35.84 30.23 7.21
C ASN A 109 -35.51 30.31 5.71
N GLU A 110 -36.36 29.74 4.86
CA GLU A 110 -36.20 29.74 3.40
C GLU A 110 -36.14 31.14 2.75
N ARG A 111 -36.52 32.19 3.49
CA ARG A 111 -36.43 33.60 3.06
C ARG A 111 -35.08 34.24 3.42
N GLY A 112 -34.19 33.50 4.07
CA GLY A 112 -32.88 33.97 4.50
C GLY A 112 -32.88 34.78 5.80
N GLU A 113 -33.99 34.77 6.54
CA GLU A 113 -34.08 35.40 7.86
C GLU A 113 -33.55 34.44 8.93
N ILE A 114 -32.68 34.97 9.79
CA ILE A 114 -32.09 34.23 10.90
C ILE A 114 -32.95 34.44 12.13
N LEU A 115 -33.57 33.37 12.62
CA LEU A 115 -34.54 33.39 13.70
C LEU A 115 -33.87 33.28 15.08
N ALA A 116 -32.87 32.41 15.20
CA ALA A 116 -32.07 32.21 16.41
C ALA A 116 -30.66 31.75 16.04
N TYR A 117 -29.65 32.10 16.83
CA TYR A 117 -28.26 31.72 16.60
C TYR A 117 -27.42 31.86 17.86
N SER A 118 -26.37 31.05 17.96
CA SER A 118 -25.39 31.11 19.05
C SER A 118 -24.59 32.41 19.00
N ARG A 119 -24.55 33.13 20.14
CA ARG A 119 -23.83 34.40 20.31
C ARG A 119 -23.43 34.64 21.76
N ALA A 120 -22.34 35.35 21.97
CA ALA A 120 -21.95 35.87 23.27
C ALA A 120 -23.11 36.70 23.84
N GLY A 121 -23.37 36.51 25.14
CA GLY A 121 -24.54 37.08 25.80
C GLY A 121 -25.83 36.24 25.70
N MET A 122 -25.86 35.16 24.89
CA MET A 122 -26.97 34.19 24.92
C MET A 122 -27.13 33.59 26.32
N ARG A 123 -28.36 33.28 26.74
CA ARG A 123 -28.59 32.68 28.07
C ARG A 123 -27.98 31.30 28.11
N SER A 124 -27.15 31.05 29.12
CA SER A 124 -26.49 29.77 29.35
C SER A 124 -26.46 29.41 30.83
N ALA A 125 -26.41 28.12 31.14
CA ALA A 125 -26.34 27.60 32.50
C ALA A 125 -25.81 26.16 32.48
N LEU A 126 -25.46 25.60 33.64
CA LEU A 126 -25.34 24.15 33.73
C LEU A 126 -26.71 23.50 33.48
N ALA A 127 -26.71 22.40 32.71
CA ALA A 127 -27.91 21.63 32.41
C ALA A 127 -28.54 21.11 33.69
N GLN A 128 -29.86 21.29 33.84
CA GLN A 128 -30.59 20.70 34.95
C GLN A 128 -30.87 19.22 34.62
N GLY A 129 -30.94 18.37 35.66
CA GLY A 129 -31.06 16.93 35.51
C GLY A 129 -29.71 16.23 35.38
N PHE A 130 -28.96 16.48 34.30
CA PHE A 130 -27.65 15.85 34.09
C PHE A 130 -26.59 16.43 35.05
N VAL A 131 -26.07 15.58 35.93
CA VAL A 131 -25.06 15.98 36.92
C VAL A 131 -23.69 16.10 36.24
N SER A 132 -23.17 17.33 36.17
CA SER A 132 -21.85 17.61 35.60
C SER A 132 -20.70 17.20 36.52
N HIS A 133 -19.53 16.96 35.93
CA HIS A 133 -18.23 16.69 36.58
C HIS A 133 -18.19 15.38 37.38
N LYS A 134 -19.12 14.47 37.13
CA LYS A 134 -19.15 13.18 37.80
C LYS A 134 -17.97 12.31 37.36
N ASN A 135 -17.58 12.42 36.09
CA ASN A 135 -16.43 11.74 35.50
C ASN A 135 -16.45 10.21 35.74
N LYS A 136 -17.65 9.60 35.80
CA LYS A 136 -17.83 8.16 35.97
C LYS A 136 -17.52 7.47 34.66
N ILE A 137 -16.38 6.79 34.56
CA ILE A 137 -15.97 6.09 33.34
C ILE A 137 -16.69 4.74 33.25
N ILE A 138 -17.28 4.43 32.09
CA ILE A 138 -17.78 3.08 31.76
C ILE A 138 -16.59 2.22 31.35
N THR A 139 -15.93 2.61 30.26
CA THR A 139 -14.68 2.05 29.77
C THR A 139 -13.77 3.16 29.25
N VAL A 140 -12.47 2.90 29.09
CA VAL A 140 -11.54 3.86 28.45
C VAL A 140 -11.86 4.07 26.96
N GLN A 141 -12.69 3.21 26.38
CA GLN A 141 -13.16 3.31 25.00
C GLN A 141 -14.42 4.17 24.89
N LEU A 142 -15.49 3.84 25.63
CA LEU A 142 -16.78 4.55 25.59
C LEU A 142 -16.75 5.92 26.25
N GLY A 143 -15.94 6.04 27.31
CA GLY A 143 -15.86 7.22 28.14
C GLY A 143 -16.90 7.26 29.25
N PHE A 144 -17.48 8.45 29.48
CA PHE A 144 -18.29 8.69 30.67
C PHE A 144 -19.72 8.12 30.58
N SER A 145 -20.20 7.62 31.71
CA SER A 145 -21.60 7.41 32.05
C SER A 145 -22.24 8.72 32.49
N TYR A 146 -23.56 8.72 32.69
CA TYR A 146 -24.29 9.87 33.21
C TYR A 146 -24.96 9.57 34.55
N CYS A 147 -25.30 10.66 35.25
CA CYS A 147 -26.20 10.64 36.40
C CYS A 147 -27.30 11.67 36.18
N TYR A 148 -28.55 11.25 36.33
CA TYR A 148 -29.71 12.14 36.19
C TYR A 148 -30.39 12.39 37.54
N ASP A 149 -30.34 13.63 38.03
CA ASP A 149 -30.99 14.07 39.27
C ASP A 149 -32.30 14.80 39.02
N SER A 150 -33.42 14.10 39.23
CA SER A 150 -34.77 14.62 38.99
C SER A 150 -35.24 15.67 40.03
N ARG A 151 -34.44 15.97 41.07
CA ARG A 151 -34.76 17.01 42.07
C ARG A 151 -34.34 18.41 41.64
N THR A 152 -33.54 18.52 40.60
CA THR A 152 -32.91 19.77 40.16
C THR A 152 -33.93 20.88 39.88
N GLN A 153 -33.57 22.12 40.25
CA GLN A 153 -34.46 23.31 40.24
C GLN A 153 -34.32 24.13 38.94
N LYS A 154 -35.02 25.27 38.87
CA LYS A 154 -35.01 26.17 37.70
C LYS A 154 -33.59 26.64 37.32
N TYR A 155 -33.34 26.75 36.02
CA TYR A 155 -32.09 27.31 35.47
C TYR A 155 -31.76 28.68 36.07
N VAL A 156 -30.50 28.83 36.51
CA VAL A 156 -29.90 30.13 36.82
C VAL A 156 -29.15 30.60 35.58
N TRP A 157 -29.80 31.43 34.78
CA TRP A 157 -29.25 31.87 33.49
C TRP A 157 -28.15 32.92 33.68
N GLU A 158 -27.02 32.67 33.04
CA GLU A 158 -25.90 33.58 32.85
C GLU A 158 -25.69 33.87 31.36
N SER A 159 -24.71 34.70 31.02
CA SER A 159 -24.37 35.00 29.63
C SER A 159 -23.26 34.07 29.13
N ALA A 160 -23.49 33.41 28.00
CA ALA A 160 -22.48 32.65 27.29
C ALA A 160 -21.34 33.56 26.79
N VAL A 161 -20.14 33.00 26.67
CA VAL A 161 -18.95 33.68 26.11
C VAL A 161 -18.49 33.01 24.83
N SER A 162 -17.80 33.74 23.96
CA SER A 162 -17.24 33.17 22.72
C SER A 162 -16.19 32.11 23.05
N ALA A 163 -16.24 30.99 22.34
CA ALA A 163 -15.29 29.87 22.41
C ALA A 163 -14.41 29.83 21.14
N ALA A 164 -13.20 29.30 21.28
CA ALA A 164 -12.21 29.21 20.20
C ALA A 164 -11.56 27.82 20.17
N GLY A 165 -10.83 27.50 19.09
CA GLY A 165 -10.10 26.22 18.94
C GLY A 165 -10.69 25.24 17.92
N PHE A 166 -11.80 25.61 17.27
CA PHE A 166 -12.48 24.77 16.28
C PHE A 166 -12.11 25.16 14.84
N GLY A 167 -12.10 24.19 13.93
CA GLY A 167 -11.82 24.43 12.51
C GLY A 167 -12.71 25.51 11.88
N GLN A 168 -12.13 26.37 11.04
CA GLN A 168 -12.85 27.47 10.40
C GLN A 168 -13.77 27.00 9.26
N ASN A 169 -13.48 25.84 8.68
CA ASN A 169 -14.24 25.25 7.58
C ASN A 169 -15.04 24.06 8.09
N LEU A 170 -16.32 24.28 8.40
CA LEU A 170 -17.22 23.23 8.84
C LEU A 170 -17.69 22.40 7.65
N ILE A 171 -17.73 21.08 7.85
CA ILE A 171 -18.15 20.11 6.86
C ILE A 171 -19.59 19.71 7.18
N LYS A 172 -20.48 19.71 6.18
CA LYS A 172 -21.84 19.21 6.37
C LYS A 172 -21.75 17.71 6.69
N ARG A 173 -22.58 17.22 7.63
CA ARG A 173 -22.67 15.78 7.94
C ARG A 173 -22.65 14.95 6.65
N PRO A 174 -21.67 14.04 6.49
CA PRO A 174 -21.47 13.31 5.23
C PRO A 174 -22.41 12.10 5.08
N ASN A 175 -23.15 11.74 6.13
CA ASN A 175 -24.06 10.60 6.16
C ASN A 175 -25.41 10.98 6.81
N GLN A 176 -26.31 10.01 6.97
CA GLN A 176 -27.63 10.26 7.56
C GLN A 176 -27.54 10.39 9.09
N LYS A 177 -28.54 11.04 9.68
CA LYS A 177 -28.67 11.15 11.13
C LYS A 177 -29.39 9.91 11.69
N LEU A 178 -29.03 9.51 12.90
CA LEU A 178 -29.68 8.40 13.59
C LEU A 178 -31.17 8.68 13.83
N GLN A 179 -31.96 7.62 13.80
CA GLN A 179 -33.39 7.63 14.09
C GLN A 179 -33.67 7.06 15.47
N LEU A 180 -34.46 7.77 16.27
CA LEU A 180 -34.90 7.29 17.57
C LEU A 180 -36.17 6.46 17.41
N GLN A 181 -36.07 5.17 17.71
CA GLN A 181 -37.20 4.24 17.61
C GLN A 181 -38.15 4.36 18.83
N PRO A 182 -39.36 3.79 18.73
CA PRO A 182 -40.20 3.53 19.90
C PRO A 182 -39.46 2.72 20.97
N ILE A 183 -39.98 2.73 22.18
CA ILE A 183 -39.39 1.96 23.28
C ILE A 183 -39.57 0.45 23.05
N THR A 184 -38.47 -0.28 23.22
CA THR A 184 -38.45 -1.72 23.49
C THR A 184 -38.43 -1.88 25.00
N GLU A 185 -39.58 -2.19 25.59
CA GLU A 185 -39.69 -2.44 27.04
C GLU A 185 -39.08 -3.79 27.38
N GLY A 186 -38.32 -3.85 28.48
CA GLY A 186 -37.76 -5.09 28.99
C GLY A 186 -38.80 -5.89 29.78
N GLU A 187 -38.86 -7.19 29.51
CA GLU A 187 -39.69 -8.13 30.28
C GLU A 187 -39.01 -8.44 31.62
N LEU A 188 -39.72 -8.28 32.74
CA LEU A 188 -39.20 -8.66 34.05
C LEU A 188 -39.07 -10.19 34.14
N ILE A 189 -37.84 -10.69 34.20
CA ILE A 189 -37.53 -12.13 34.24
C ILE A 189 -37.08 -12.65 35.61
N ASP A 190 -36.66 -11.76 36.52
CA ASP A 190 -36.38 -12.09 37.93
C ASP A 190 -36.75 -10.91 38.83
N GLU A 191 -37.86 -11.03 39.56
CA GLU A 191 -38.39 -9.99 40.46
C GLU A 191 -37.46 -9.71 41.64
N ALA A 192 -36.81 -10.74 42.20
CA ALA A 192 -35.93 -10.57 43.35
C ALA A 192 -34.65 -9.80 42.99
N LYS A 193 -34.18 -9.95 41.75
CA LYS A 193 -33.00 -9.26 41.22
C LYS A 193 -33.31 -8.00 40.43
N GLN A 194 -34.59 -7.70 40.20
CA GLN A 194 -35.04 -6.60 39.35
C GLN A 194 -34.36 -6.65 37.97
N LEU A 195 -34.40 -7.83 37.33
CA LEU A 195 -33.73 -8.13 36.07
C LEU A 195 -34.72 -8.20 34.91
N TYR A 196 -34.39 -7.50 33.81
CA TYR A 196 -35.25 -7.32 32.65
C TYR A 196 -34.54 -7.80 31.37
N ASP A 197 -35.24 -8.54 30.51
CA ASP A 197 -34.76 -9.01 29.19
C ASP A 197 -35.45 -8.22 28.06
N LEU A 198 -34.66 -7.60 27.19
CA LEU A 198 -35.16 -6.91 25.98
C LEU A 198 -35.56 -7.89 24.86
N GLY A 199 -35.32 -9.20 25.06
CA GLY A 199 -35.62 -10.29 24.14
C GLY A 199 -34.54 -10.53 23.09
N ARG A 200 -33.68 -9.54 22.84
CA ARG A 200 -32.56 -9.59 21.90
C ARG A 200 -31.53 -8.52 22.23
N GLU A 201 -30.36 -8.63 21.61
CA GLU A 201 -29.34 -7.59 21.62
C GLU A 201 -29.86 -6.32 20.94
N SER A 202 -29.73 -5.20 21.65
CA SER A 202 -30.24 -3.89 21.25
C SER A 202 -29.25 -2.78 21.64
N CYS A 203 -29.22 -1.70 20.87
CA CYS A 203 -28.38 -0.53 21.17
C CYS A 203 -29.21 0.74 21.07
N GLY A 204 -29.22 1.53 22.14
CA GLY A 204 -30.03 2.74 22.18
C GLY A 204 -30.00 3.48 23.52
N PHE A 205 -30.89 4.45 23.68
CA PHE A 205 -30.96 5.24 24.90
C PHE A 205 -31.87 4.58 25.93
N LEU A 206 -31.42 4.55 27.19
CA LEU A 206 -32.27 4.15 28.31
C LEU A 206 -33.54 5.01 28.33
N SER A 207 -34.69 4.35 28.30
CA SER A 207 -35.99 4.96 28.50
C SER A 207 -36.67 4.30 29.68
N ILE A 208 -36.96 5.09 30.69
CA ILE A 208 -37.45 4.59 31.97
C ILE A 208 -38.50 5.53 32.54
N LYS A 209 -39.55 4.95 33.08
CA LYS A 209 -40.50 5.63 33.95
C LYS A 209 -40.40 5.06 35.34
N PHE A 210 -39.98 5.89 36.28
CA PHE A 210 -39.71 5.45 37.64
C PHE A 210 -40.25 6.43 38.67
N LYS A 211 -40.46 5.93 39.87
CA LYS A 211 -40.69 6.73 41.08
C LYS A 211 -39.82 6.18 42.20
N ALA A 212 -38.97 7.04 42.73
CA ALA A 212 -38.15 6.74 43.89
C ALA A 212 -38.18 7.91 44.87
N ASN A 213 -37.88 7.63 46.14
CA ASN A 213 -37.88 8.64 47.18
C ASN A 213 -36.95 9.81 46.82
N ALA A 214 -37.27 11.01 47.31
CA ALA A 214 -36.45 12.19 47.05
C ALA A 214 -35.01 11.98 47.56
N GLY A 215 -34.04 11.91 46.64
CA GLY A 215 -32.63 11.67 46.92
C GLY A 215 -32.20 10.21 46.91
N GLU A 216 -33.14 9.29 46.71
CA GLU A 216 -32.83 7.87 46.47
C GLU A 216 -32.11 7.72 45.15
N LYS A 217 -30.95 7.07 45.18
CA LYS A 217 -30.12 6.81 44.00
C LYS A 217 -30.41 5.39 43.50
N ILE A 218 -30.86 5.29 42.26
CA ILE A 218 -31.07 4.05 41.53
C ILE A 218 -29.88 3.84 40.60
N VAL A 219 -29.30 2.64 40.62
CA VAL A 219 -28.22 2.25 39.70
C VAL A 219 -28.74 1.16 38.77
N VAL A 220 -28.74 1.46 37.47
CA VAL A 220 -29.18 0.54 36.42
C VAL A 220 -27.93 -0.01 35.73
N ALA A 221 -27.71 -1.32 35.84
CA ALA A 221 -26.73 -2.08 35.09
C ALA A 221 -27.28 -2.49 33.71
N PHE A 222 -26.38 -2.59 32.73
CA PHE A 222 -26.69 -3.08 31.39
C PHE A 222 -25.61 -4.06 30.91
N GLY A 223 -26.02 -5.10 30.16
CA GLY A 223 -25.07 -6.06 29.59
C GLY A 223 -25.71 -7.07 28.63
N GLU A 224 -24.86 -7.83 27.93
CA GLU A 224 -25.29 -8.75 26.85
C GLU A 224 -25.71 -10.14 27.37
N HIS A 225 -25.29 -10.52 28.58
CA HIS A 225 -25.52 -11.86 29.14
C HIS A 225 -25.80 -11.85 30.64
N ILE A 226 -26.34 -12.98 31.14
CA ILE A 226 -26.68 -13.22 32.54
C ILE A 226 -26.18 -14.57 33.05
N VAL A 227 -25.05 -15.04 32.51
CA VAL A 227 -24.51 -16.40 32.77
C VAL A 227 -24.24 -16.66 34.27
N ASP A 228 -23.93 -15.61 35.02
CA ASP A 228 -23.70 -15.66 36.48
C ASP A 228 -24.99 -15.41 37.31
N GLY A 229 -26.15 -15.41 36.66
CA GLY A 229 -27.47 -15.18 37.28
C GLY A 229 -27.88 -13.72 37.41
N GLY A 230 -27.12 -12.77 36.87
CA GLY A 230 -27.45 -11.33 36.81
C GLY A 230 -26.55 -10.63 35.80
N VAL A 231 -26.75 -9.33 35.60
CA VAL A 231 -25.92 -8.54 34.68
C VAL A 231 -24.52 -8.39 35.27
N ARG A 232 -23.50 -8.87 34.53
CA ARG A 232 -22.09 -8.71 34.90
C ARG A 232 -21.64 -7.26 34.64
N HIS A 233 -22.01 -6.36 35.54
CA HIS A 233 -21.87 -4.92 35.32
C HIS A 233 -20.46 -4.37 35.60
N PHE A 234 -19.65 -5.05 36.42
CA PHE A 234 -18.29 -4.61 36.76
C PHE A 234 -17.26 -5.68 36.39
N ILE A 235 -16.36 -5.37 35.45
CA ILE A 235 -15.39 -6.33 34.89
C ILE A 235 -14.04 -5.65 34.71
N ASP A 236 -13.04 -6.03 35.52
CA ASP A 236 -11.67 -5.50 35.44
C ASP A 236 -11.58 -3.96 35.34
N GLY A 237 -12.37 -3.26 36.16
CA GLY A 237 -12.39 -1.80 36.20
C GLY A 237 -13.34 -1.13 35.18
N ARG A 238 -14.04 -1.91 34.35
CA ARG A 238 -15.13 -1.46 33.48
C ARG A 238 -16.44 -1.46 34.29
N ASP A 239 -17.23 -0.40 34.22
CA ASP A 239 -18.47 -0.23 34.99
C ASP A 239 -19.67 0.14 34.10
N PHE A 240 -20.41 -0.88 33.68
CA PHE A 240 -21.59 -0.81 32.80
C PHE A 240 -22.85 -0.44 33.56
N THR A 241 -22.84 0.74 34.18
CA THR A 241 -23.98 1.26 34.95
C THR A 241 -24.26 2.73 34.69
N VAL A 242 -25.53 3.11 34.77
CA VAL A 242 -26.02 4.51 34.77
C VAL A 242 -26.77 4.81 36.07
N GLU A 243 -26.84 6.08 36.45
CA GLU A 243 -27.40 6.49 37.74
C GLU A 243 -28.57 7.45 37.59
N LEU A 244 -29.62 7.25 38.40
CA LEU A 244 -30.80 8.10 38.45
C LEU A 244 -31.09 8.47 39.91
N ILE A 245 -31.50 9.70 40.19
CA ILE A 245 -31.87 10.16 41.53
C ILE A 245 -33.33 10.62 41.53
N GLY A 246 -34.14 10.02 42.40
CA GLY A 246 -35.57 10.30 42.53
C GLY A 246 -35.89 11.64 43.19
N ASN A 247 -37.06 12.19 42.88
CA ASN A 247 -37.61 13.41 43.49
C ASN A 247 -38.86 13.16 44.34
N GLY A 248 -39.27 11.90 44.51
CA GLY A 248 -40.50 11.49 45.21
C GLY A 248 -41.72 11.34 44.30
N GLU A 249 -41.66 11.78 43.04
CA GLU A 249 -42.75 11.74 42.07
C GLU A 249 -42.42 10.80 40.89
N TRP A 250 -43.41 10.52 40.05
CA TRP A 250 -43.21 9.79 38.81
C TRP A 250 -42.44 10.66 37.80
N VAL A 251 -41.34 10.12 37.28
CA VAL A 251 -40.46 10.78 36.31
C VAL A 251 -40.33 9.88 35.08
N GLU A 252 -40.51 10.49 33.90
CA GLU A 252 -40.16 9.88 32.62
C GLU A 252 -38.82 10.44 32.16
N PHE A 253 -37.86 9.56 31.91
CA PHE A 253 -36.51 9.94 31.54
C PHE A 253 -36.06 9.23 30.25
N LEU A 254 -35.31 9.98 29.43
CA LEU A 254 -34.62 9.50 28.25
C LEU A 254 -33.15 9.89 28.35
N GLY A 255 -32.26 8.90 28.44
CA GLY A 255 -30.81 9.09 28.57
C GLY A 255 -30.10 9.36 27.24
N SER A 256 -30.51 10.39 26.49
CA SER A 256 -30.10 10.63 25.10
C SER A 256 -28.65 11.14 24.88
N PHE A 257 -27.77 11.02 25.87
CA PHE A 257 -26.33 11.32 25.75
C PHE A 257 -25.45 10.07 25.71
N ARG A 258 -25.99 8.89 26.04
CA ARG A 258 -25.20 7.65 26.02
C ARG A 258 -26.05 6.49 25.55
N ARG A 259 -25.66 5.92 24.41
CA ARG A 259 -26.17 4.64 23.94
C ARG A 259 -25.70 3.52 24.86
N LEU A 260 -26.58 2.57 25.13
CA LEU A 260 -26.32 1.33 25.87
C LEU A 260 -26.53 0.17 24.90
N GLY A 261 -25.44 -0.54 24.56
CA GLY A 261 -25.53 -1.86 23.94
C GLY A 261 -25.79 -2.90 25.01
N CYS A 262 -26.93 -3.57 24.95
CA CYS A 262 -27.26 -4.67 25.86
C CYS A 262 -28.47 -5.47 25.37
N ARG A 263 -28.63 -6.65 25.96
CA ARG A 263 -29.90 -7.39 26.00
C ARG A 263 -30.59 -7.29 27.35
N TYR A 264 -29.83 -7.18 28.44
CA TYR A 264 -30.34 -7.24 29.80
C TYR A 264 -30.11 -5.92 30.55
N LEU A 265 -31.12 -5.51 31.32
CA LEU A 265 -31.09 -4.38 32.23
C LEU A 265 -31.37 -4.86 33.65
N GLN A 266 -30.67 -4.32 34.65
CA GLN A 266 -30.86 -4.71 36.05
C GLN A 266 -30.76 -3.53 36.99
N ILE A 267 -31.70 -3.39 37.94
CA ILE A 267 -31.55 -2.45 39.05
C ILE A 267 -30.71 -3.12 40.15
N ILE A 268 -29.47 -2.65 40.33
CA ILE A 268 -28.50 -3.27 41.24
C ILE A 268 -28.33 -2.54 42.58
N GLU A 269 -28.78 -1.28 42.64
CA GLU A 269 -28.77 -0.46 43.86
C GLU A 269 -29.97 0.49 43.82
N GLY A 270 -30.57 0.72 44.99
CA GLY A 270 -31.72 1.62 45.19
C GLY A 270 -33.07 0.95 44.98
N GLU A 271 -34.10 1.56 45.56
CA GLU A 271 -35.49 1.11 45.41
C GLU A 271 -36.31 2.09 44.56
N ALA A 272 -37.02 1.56 43.56
CA ALA A 272 -37.92 2.35 42.73
C ALA A 272 -39.14 1.54 42.29
N GLU A 273 -40.29 2.19 42.24
CA GLU A 273 -41.44 1.70 41.49
C GLU A 273 -41.21 1.99 40.00
N LEU A 274 -41.38 0.99 39.14
CA LEU A 274 -41.25 1.15 37.70
C LEU A 274 -42.62 1.14 37.01
N GLY A 275 -42.81 2.09 36.11
CA GLY A 275 -43.86 2.01 35.10
C GLY A 275 -43.41 1.16 33.92
N TRP A 276 -42.17 1.40 33.46
CA TRP A 276 -41.47 0.61 32.45
C TRP A 276 -39.97 0.94 32.49
N ILE A 277 -39.17 0.01 31.98
CA ILE A 277 -37.73 0.17 31.74
C ILE A 277 -37.40 -0.49 30.41
N GLY A 278 -36.56 0.13 29.59
CA GLY A 278 -36.20 -0.40 28.29
C GLY A 278 -35.26 0.52 27.53
N LEU A 279 -35.08 0.23 26.24
CA LEU A 279 -34.29 1.06 25.35
C LEU A 279 -35.16 1.66 24.25
N ARG A 280 -34.89 2.90 23.87
CA ARG A 280 -35.26 3.40 22.54
C ARG A 280 -34.08 3.19 21.62
N GLU A 281 -34.17 2.19 20.75
CA GLU A 281 -33.11 1.87 19.80
C GLU A 281 -32.78 3.11 18.95
N THR A 282 -31.49 3.33 18.70
CA THR A 282 -31.00 4.47 17.92
C THR A 282 -30.35 3.93 16.66
N GLU A 283 -31.09 3.92 15.56
CA GLU A 283 -30.67 3.18 14.36
C GLU A 283 -30.13 4.12 13.29
N TYR A 284 -29.05 3.72 12.62
CA TYR A 284 -28.72 4.32 11.32
C TYR A 284 -29.76 3.84 10.28
N PRO A 285 -30.32 4.74 9.44
CA PRO A 285 -31.40 4.40 8.51
C PRO A 285 -30.91 3.57 7.31
N LEU A 286 -30.60 2.30 7.57
CA LEU A 286 -30.17 1.33 6.57
C LEU A 286 -31.35 0.80 5.77
N THR A 287 -31.16 0.69 4.46
CA THR A 287 -32.09 -0.01 3.57
C THR A 287 -31.54 -1.41 3.30
N ILE A 288 -32.17 -2.44 3.87
CA ILE A 288 -31.80 -3.85 3.63
C ILE A 288 -32.12 -4.22 2.18
N LYS A 289 -31.16 -4.81 1.48
CA LYS A 289 -31.35 -5.34 0.13
C LYS A 289 -32.24 -6.59 0.16
N PRO A 290 -33.11 -6.80 -0.84
CA PRO A 290 -33.90 -8.03 -0.94
C PRO A 290 -33.00 -9.27 -0.98
N TYR A 291 -33.40 -10.34 -0.31
CA TYR A 291 -32.72 -11.63 -0.33
C TYR A 291 -33.74 -12.78 -0.26
N GLN A 292 -33.35 -13.93 -0.80
CA GLN A 292 -34.10 -15.18 -0.65
C GLN A 292 -33.15 -16.31 -0.26
N ILE A 293 -33.40 -16.94 0.90
CA ILE A 293 -32.63 -18.08 1.38
C ILE A 293 -33.62 -19.17 1.77
N ASP A 294 -33.52 -20.33 1.11
CA ASP A 294 -34.48 -21.43 1.29
C ASP A 294 -34.20 -22.25 2.55
N ASN A 295 -32.92 -22.42 2.92
CA ASN A 295 -32.54 -23.14 4.14
C ASN A 295 -32.86 -22.29 5.39
N PRO A 296 -33.77 -22.73 6.29
CA PRO A 296 -34.20 -21.92 7.42
C PRO A 296 -33.07 -21.55 8.39
N ARG A 297 -32.11 -22.46 8.60
CA ARG A 297 -30.97 -22.23 9.49
C ARG A 297 -30.01 -21.20 8.92
N ARG A 298 -29.67 -21.32 7.62
CA ARG A 298 -28.85 -20.33 6.92
C ARG A 298 -29.57 -18.98 6.82
N LYS A 299 -30.89 -18.98 6.67
CA LYS A 299 -31.70 -17.75 6.73
C LYS A 299 -31.55 -17.06 8.09
N GLN A 300 -31.67 -17.82 9.18
CA GLN A 300 -31.47 -17.28 10.54
C GLN A 300 -30.04 -16.74 10.72
N ILE A 301 -29.01 -17.47 10.25
CA ILE A 301 -27.63 -16.98 10.28
C ILE A 301 -27.52 -15.64 9.55
N TYR A 302 -28.04 -15.55 8.33
CA TYR A 302 -27.99 -14.32 7.54
C TYR A 302 -28.71 -13.14 8.22
N GLU A 303 -29.92 -13.35 8.74
CA GLU A 303 -30.70 -12.34 9.46
C GLU A 303 -29.99 -11.85 10.73
N THR A 304 -29.38 -12.77 11.50
CA THR A 304 -28.57 -12.41 12.68
C THR A 304 -27.28 -11.67 12.29
N SER A 305 -26.64 -12.01 11.17
CA SER A 305 -25.50 -11.24 10.66
C SER A 305 -25.91 -9.83 10.24
N LEU A 306 -27.06 -9.66 9.56
CA LEU A 306 -27.59 -8.34 9.24
C LEU A 306 -27.86 -7.52 10.50
N ARG A 307 -28.47 -8.13 11.52
CA ARG A 307 -28.71 -7.46 12.81
C ARG A 307 -27.41 -7.04 13.48
N THR A 308 -26.39 -7.89 13.45
CA THR A 308 -25.05 -7.57 13.99
C THR A 308 -24.48 -6.32 13.31
N LEU A 309 -24.55 -6.24 11.98
CA LEU A 309 -24.11 -5.05 11.23
C LEU A 309 -24.91 -3.79 11.57
N GLN A 310 -26.24 -3.91 11.76
CA GLN A 310 -27.08 -2.79 12.14
C GLN A 310 -26.72 -2.25 13.53
N LEU A 311 -26.39 -3.13 14.48
CA LEU A 311 -25.97 -2.78 15.83
C LEU A 311 -24.55 -2.17 15.86
N CYS A 312 -23.72 -2.47 14.87
CA CYS A 312 -22.36 -1.98 14.73
C CYS A 312 -22.23 -0.81 13.73
N LEU A 313 -23.33 -0.16 13.36
CA LEU A 313 -23.32 1.03 12.50
C LEU A 313 -24.27 2.11 13.03
N HIS A 314 -23.65 3.17 13.57
CA HIS A 314 -24.32 4.37 14.06
C HIS A 314 -23.84 5.60 13.27
N GLU A 315 -23.29 6.62 13.92
CA GLU A 315 -22.65 7.75 13.20
C GLU A 315 -21.43 7.32 12.38
N HIS A 316 -20.77 6.23 12.78
CA HIS A 316 -19.73 5.52 12.05
C HIS A 316 -19.86 4.01 12.31
N TYR A 317 -19.00 3.21 11.66
CA TYR A 317 -18.86 1.79 11.97
C TYR A 317 -18.21 1.61 13.33
N GLU A 318 -18.65 0.61 14.07
CA GLU A 318 -18.20 0.28 15.42
C GLU A 318 -17.80 -1.19 15.46
N ASP A 319 -16.83 -1.55 16.29
CA ASP A 319 -16.50 -2.95 16.58
C ASP A 319 -17.68 -3.66 17.26
N CYS A 320 -18.15 -3.11 18.38
CA CYS A 320 -19.26 -3.62 19.17
C CYS A 320 -20.10 -2.50 19.79
N PRO A 321 -21.41 -2.70 20.01
CA PRO A 321 -22.28 -1.70 20.63
C PRO A 321 -22.14 -1.60 22.15
N TRP A 322 -21.60 -2.63 22.81
CA TRP A 322 -21.62 -2.73 24.28
C TRP A 322 -20.39 -2.14 24.97
N ARG A 323 -19.19 -2.60 24.63
CA ARG A 323 -17.96 -2.34 25.41
C ARG A 323 -17.18 -1.12 24.94
N GLU A 324 -17.14 -0.89 23.63
CA GLU A 324 -16.19 0.03 23.00
C GLU A 324 -16.81 1.05 22.06
N GLN A 325 -17.75 0.65 21.20
CA GLN A 325 -18.32 1.48 20.13
C GLN A 325 -17.26 2.19 19.28
N SER A 326 -16.12 1.54 19.07
CA SER A 326 -14.92 2.14 18.50
C SER A 326 -14.72 1.73 17.04
N MET A 327 -14.26 2.67 16.22
CA MET A 327 -14.10 2.44 14.79
C MET A 327 -12.72 1.87 14.45
N TYR A 328 -12.56 0.54 14.41
CA TYR A 328 -11.30 -0.10 13.98
C TYR A 328 -11.29 -0.33 12.47
N ILE A 329 -10.12 -0.19 11.81
CA ILE A 329 -10.02 -0.29 10.33
C ILE A 329 -10.39 -1.68 9.82
N MET A 330 -9.89 -2.75 10.44
CA MET A 330 -10.12 -4.12 9.96
C MET A 330 -11.61 -4.49 10.07
N ASP A 331 -12.21 -4.19 11.21
CA ASP A 331 -13.65 -4.33 11.48
C ASP A 331 -14.47 -3.54 10.47
N THR A 332 -14.17 -2.25 10.33
CA THR A 332 -14.85 -1.38 9.38
C THR A 332 -14.76 -1.93 7.96
N ARG A 333 -13.60 -2.43 7.52
CA ARG A 333 -13.44 -3.02 6.18
C ARG A 333 -14.34 -4.24 6.00
N ASN A 334 -14.37 -5.16 6.97
CA ASN A 334 -15.21 -6.36 6.89
C ASN A 334 -16.70 -6.00 6.92
N GLN A 335 -17.09 -5.05 7.76
CA GLN A 335 -18.46 -4.54 7.84
C GLN A 335 -18.89 -3.85 6.56
N MET A 336 -18.03 -3.03 5.96
CA MET A 336 -18.26 -2.41 4.64
C MET A 336 -18.43 -3.46 3.55
N LEU A 337 -17.54 -4.46 3.51
CA LEU A 337 -17.62 -5.55 2.55
C LEU A 337 -18.96 -6.29 2.64
N CYS A 338 -19.41 -6.62 3.85
CA CYS A 338 -20.72 -7.22 4.08
C CYS A 338 -21.86 -6.25 3.71
N GLY A 339 -21.73 -4.98 4.11
CA GLY A 339 -22.71 -3.93 3.86
C GLY A 339 -22.96 -3.66 2.38
N TYR A 340 -21.95 -3.80 1.51
CA TYR A 340 -22.12 -3.74 0.06
C TYR A 340 -23.18 -4.72 -0.46
N TYR A 341 -23.28 -5.90 0.14
CA TYR A 341 -24.25 -6.93 -0.24
C TYR A 341 -25.53 -6.87 0.60
N GLY A 342 -25.44 -6.43 1.87
CA GLY A 342 -26.57 -6.35 2.78
C GLY A 342 -27.44 -5.10 2.66
N PHE A 343 -26.86 -3.95 2.30
CA PHE A 343 -27.53 -2.64 2.39
C PHE A 343 -27.38 -1.77 1.13
N ASP A 344 -28.28 -0.80 0.96
CA ASP A 344 -28.28 0.19 -0.13
C ASP A 344 -27.93 1.61 0.36
N ASN A 345 -26.81 1.73 1.09
CA ASN A 345 -26.34 2.98 1.70
C ASN A 345 -24.83 3.17 1.44
N ALA A 346 -24.45 3.82 0.33
CA ALA A 346 -23.05 4.05 0.00
C ALA A 346 -22.42 5.22 0.81
N GLU A 347 -23.25 6.13 1.33
CA GLU A 347 -22.79 7.35 1.99
C GLU A 347 -22.09 7.09 3.33
N CYS A 348 -22.58 6.11 4.12
CA CYS A 348 -21.94 5.74 5.39
C CYS A 348 -20.52 5.19 5.15
N VAL A 349 -20.34 4.45 4.05
CA VAL A 349 -19.05 3.90 3.64
C VAL A 349 -18.05 5.00 3.28
N ALA A 350 -18.47 5.95 2.42
CA ALA A 350 -17.62 7.07 2.04
C ALA A 350 -17.25 7.96 3.25
N SER A 351 -18.20 8.15 4.18
CA SER A 351 -17.95 8.91 5.41
C SER A 351 -16.94 8.23 6.33
N ALA A 352 -17.00 6.90 6.44
CA ALA A 352 -16.09 6.09 7.23
C ALA A 352 -14.64 6.21 6.74
N ILE A 353 -14.43 6.05 5.42
CA ILE A 353 -13.11 6.20 4.80
C ILE A 353 -12.50 7.58 5.08
N ARG A 354 -13.30 8.65 4.96
CA ARG A 354 -12.85 10.02 5.23
C ARG A 354 -12.55 10.27 6.71
N LEU A 355 -13.35 9.70 7.61
CA LEU A 355 -13.11 9.81 9.06
C LEU A 355 -11.81 9.12 9.45
N ILE A 356 -11.56 7.91 8.93
CA ILE A 356 -10.27 7.20 9.10
C ILE A 356 -9.12 8.06 8.57
N ALA A 357 -9.26 8.60 7.34
CA ALA A 357 -8.24 9.42 6.71
C ALA A 357 -7.93 10.74 7.45
N ALA A 358 -8.91 11.26 8.20
CA ALA A 358 -8.76 12.43 9.04
C ALA A 358 -7.93 12.14 10.31
N GLY A 359 -7.90 10.90 10.77
CA GLY A 359 -7.07 10.39 11.86
C GLY A 359 -5.71 9.83 11.41
N GLN A 360 -5.14 10.30 10.30
CA GLN A 360 -3.78 9.92 9.92
C GLN A 360 -2.74 10.67 10.75
N LYS A 361 -1.83 9.95 11.37
CA LYS A 361 -0.74 10.48 12.21
C LYS A 361 0.38 11.08 11.37
N GLU A 362 1.29 11.78 12.02
CA GLU A 362 2.44 12.40 11.36
C GLU A 362 3.35 11.37 10.68
N ASN A 363 3.61 10.24 11.34
CA ASN A 363 4.43 9.14 10.84
C ASN A 363 3.82 8.36 9.66
N GLY A 364 2.58 8.67 9.25
CA GLY A 364 1.89 8.06 8.11
C GLY A 364 0.89 6.96 8.48
N LEU A 365 1.03 6.33 9.66
CA LEU A 365 0.06 5.36 10.16
C LEU A 365 -1.24 6.06 10.60
N PHE A 366 -2.31 5.28 10.78
CA PHE A 366 -3.59 5.80 11.26
C PHE A 366 -3.73 5.60 12.77
N GLU A 367 -4.59 6.38 13.44
CA GLU A 367 -4.95 6.10 14.84
C GLU A 367 -5.52 4.68 15.01
N LEU A 368 -5.51 4.15 16.24
CA LEU A 368 -6.10 2.83 16.53
C LEU A 368 -7.60 2.80 16.17
N CYS A 369 -8.31 3.88 16.48
CA CYS A 369 -9.74 4.07 16.29
C CYS A 369 -10.06 5.53 15.94
N PHE A 370 -11.29 5.79 15.45
CA PHE A 370 -11.64 7.10 14.87
C PHE A 370 -13.03 7.59 15.34
N PRO A 371 -13.15 8.86 15.76
CA PRO A 371 -12.08 9.76 16.14
C PRO A 371 -11.49 9.37 17.49
N ALA A 372 -10.18 9.37 17.61
CA ALA A 372 -9.53 9.13 18.89
C ALA A 372 -8.19 9.86 19.01
N ASP A 373 -7.64 9.84 20.22
CA ASP A 373 -6.26 10.24 20.50
C ASP A 373 -5.62 9.15 21.36
N VAL A 374 -5.32 8.01 20.71
CA VAL A 374 -4.77 6.82 21.36
C VAL A 374 -3.29 6.73 21.03
N PRO A 375 -2.41 6.50 22.03
CA PRO A 375 -0.97 6.42 21.78
C PRO A 375 -0.57 5.22 20.90
N ILE A 376 -1.45 4.22 20.78
CA ILE A 376 -1.23 2.96 20.08
C ILE A 376 -1.75 3.03 18.64
N THR A 377 -1.09 2.34 17.71
CA THR A 377 -1.59 2.03 16.37
C THR A 377 -1.22 0.60 15.97
N ILE A 378 -2.02 0.01 15.08
CA ILE A 378 -1.80 -1.32 14.53
C ILE A 378 -1.36 -1.19 13.06
N PRO A 379 -0.10 -1.52 12.70
CA PRO A 379 0.40 -1.39 11.33
C PRO A 379 -0.35 -2.23 10.30
N SER A 380 -0.74 -3.46 10.64
CA SER A 380 -1.51 -4.36 9.75
C SER A 380 -2.89 -3.76 9.41
N PHE A 381 -3.53 -3.11 10.37
CA PHE A 381 -4.81 -2.42 10.18
C PHE A 381 -4.63 -1.17 9.31
N SER A 382 -3.53 -0.42 9.50
CA SER A 382 -3.20 0.71 8.63
C SER A 382 -3.01 0.28 7.16
N LEU A 383 -2.36 -0.87 6.92
CA LEU A 383 -2.18 -1.43 5.57
C LEU A 383 -3.52 -1.87 4.94
N ALA A 384 -4.46 -2.38 5.75
CA ALA A 384 -5.80 -2.76 5.29
C ALA A 384 -6.61 -1.58 4.71
N PHE A 385 -6.25 -0.33 5.03
CA PHE A 385 -6.87 0.87 4.45
C PHE A 385 -6.79 0.91 2.92
N ALA A 386 -5.69 0.45 2.31
CA ALA A 386 -5.57 0.38 0.85
C ALA A 386 -6.59 -0.60 0.23
N THR A 387 -6.83 -1.73 0.89
CA THR A 387 -7.86 -2.71 0.51
C THR A 387 -9.25 -2.12 0.65
N MET A 388 -9.54 -1.47 1.78
CA MET A 388 -10.81 -0.80 2.05
C MET A 388 -11.16 0.24 0.96
N VAL A 389 -10.20 1.07 0.56
CA VAL A 389 -10.41 2.09 -0.49
C VAL A 389 -10.61 1.44 -1.86
N LEU A 390 -9.84 0.39 -2.20
CA LEU A 390 -10.03 -0.32 -3.46
C LEU A 390 -11.40 -0.98 -3.55
N GLU A 391 -11.85 -1.66 -2.49
CA GLU A 391 -13.14 -2.34 -2.46
C GLU A 391 -14.29 -1.36 -2.60
N TYR A 392 -14.23 -0.21 -1.90
CA TYR A 392 -15.17 0.88 -2.11
C TYR A 392 -15.18 1.34 -3.56
N THR A 393 -14.01 1.59 -4.14
CA THR A 393 -13.87 2.10 -5.52
C THR A 393 -14.44 1.11 -6.52
N GLN A 394 -14.18 -0.18 -6.34
CA GLN A 394 -14.70 -1.24 -7.20
C GLN A 394 -16.22 -1.38 -7.05
N PHE A 395 -16.75 -1.29 -5.83
CA PHE A 395 -18.18 -1.47 -5.59
C PHE A 395 -19.03 -0.27 -6.07
N THR A 396 -18.56 0.95 -5.78
CA THR A 396 -19.28 2.19 -6.07
C THR A 396 -18.94 2.81 -7.42
N GLN A 397 -17.81 2.39 -8.03
CA GLN A 397 -17.20 3.02 -9.20
C GLN A 397 -16.80 4.48 -8.99
N ASP A 398 -16.74 4.95 -7.74
CA ASP A 398 -16.33 6.32 -7.40
C ASP A 398 -14.80 6.43 -7.34
N THR A 399 -14.20 6.84 -8.46
CA THR A 399 -12.76 7.11 -8.54
C THR A 399 -12.35 8.45 -7.89
N ALA A 400 -13.31 9.33 -7.54
CA ALA A 400 -12.99 10.61 -6.93
C ALA A 400 -12.53 10.44 -5.48
N LEU A 401 -13.21 9.58 -4.70
CA LEU A 401 -12.73 9.23 -3.36
C LEU A 401 -11.38 8.50 -3.43
N ALA A 402 -11.17 7.61 -4.42
CA ALA A 402 -9.87 6.98 -4.62
C ALA A 402 -8.74 8.01 -4.80
N LEU A 403 -8.94 8.99 -5.68
CA LEU A 403 -8.00 10.10 -5.90
C LEU A 403 -7.77 10.92 -4.61
N GLU A 404 -8.81 11.15 -3.81
CA GLU A 404 -8.72 11.83 -2.52
C GLU A 404 -7.84 11.04 -1.53
N MET A 405 -7.95 9.71 -1.53
CA MET A 405 -7.29 8.81 -0.57
C MET A 405 -5.88 8.38 -0.99
N LEU A 406 -5.53 8.41 -2.27
CA LEU A 406 -4.21 7.97 -2.75
C LEU A 406 -3.03 8.66 -2.02
N PRO A 407 -3.02 9.99 -1.80
CA PRO A 407 -1.94 10.64 -1.02
C PRO A 407 -1.84 10.13 0.42
N LYS A 408 -2.97 9.75 1.03
CA LYS A 408 -3.02 9.18 2.38
C LYS A 408 -2.41 7.78 2.38
N ILE A 409 -2.73 6.96 1.38
CA ILE A 409 -2.17 5.63 1.18
C ILE A 409 -0.66 5.71 0.93
N GLU A 410 -0.19 6.62 0.06
CA GLU A 410 1.24 6.79 -0.22
C GLU A 410 2.02 7.18 1.05
N LYS A 411 1.48 8.11 1.86
CA LYS A 411 2.08 8.50 3.13
C LYS A 411 2.11 7.34 4.14
N MET A 412 1.08 6.49 4.16
CA MET A 412 1.08 5.29 4.99
C MET A 412 2.14 4.29 4.52
N LEU A 413 2.25 4.06 3.20
CA LEU A 413 3.24 3.13 2.64
C LEU A 413 4.67 3.60 2.87
N SER A 414 4.95 4.90 2.88
CA SER A 414 6.31 5.41 3.14
C SER A 414 6.81 5.00 4.52
N PHE A 415 5.95 4.92 5.54
CA PHE A 415 6.33 4.40 6.86
C PHE A 415 7.02 3.04 6.79
N PHE A 416 6.52 2.15 5.93
CA PHE A 416 7.02 0.79 5.75
C PHE A 416 8.20 0.77 4.78
N LEU A 417 8.06 1.39 3.62
CA LEU A 417 9.07 1.36 2.55
C LEU A 417 10.39 2.00 2.99
N ASP A 418 10.34 3.07 3.79
CA ASP A 418 11.54 3.72 4.35
C ASP A 418 12.25 2.85 5.39
N LYS A 419 11.60 1.78 5.86
CA LYS A 419 12.12 0.83 6.86
C LYS A 419 12.33 -0.59 6.31
N VAL A 420 12.22 -0.76 4.99
CA VAL A 420 12.71 -1.97 4.32
C VAL A 420 14.24 -1.87 4.30
N ASP A 421 14.92 -2.82 4.94
CA ASP A 421 16.37 -2.80 5.06
C ASP A 421 17.07 -3.60 3.95
N GLU A 422 18.38 -3.83 4.12
CA GLU A 422 19.24 -4.55 3.16
C GLU A 422 18.76 -5.98 2.84
N SER A 423 17.95 -6.58 3.72
CA SER A 423 17.31 -7.89 3.47
C SER A 423 16.24 -7.83 2.37
N GLY A 424 15.71 -6.63 2.09
CA GLY A 424 14.55 -6.40 1.24
C GLY A 424 13.21 -6.73 1.91
N LEU A 425 13.19 -6.88 3.24
CA LEU A 425 11.99 -7.05 4.05
C LEU A 425 11.79 -5.85 5.00
N PHE A 426 10.54 -5.57 5.34
CA PHE A 426 10.22 -4.70 6.46
C PHE A 426 10.51 -5.44 7.77
N LYS A 427 11.43 -4.87 8.56
CA LYS A 427 11.71 -5.36 9.91
C LYS A 427 10.73 -4.74 10.89
N THR A 428 10.18 -5.57 11.76
CA THR A 428 9.24 -5.09 12.77
C THR A 428 9.89 -4.09 13.71
N VAL A 429 9.22 -2.96 13.94
CA VAL A 429 9.74 -1.90 14.81
C VAL A 429 9.31 -2.11 16.26
N SER A 430 10.20 -1.76 17.19
CA SER A 430 9.91 -1.71 18.64
C SER A 430 9.65 -0.26 19.10
N GLU A 431 9.14 0.59 18.21
CA GLU A 431 8.80 1.98 18.52
C GLU A 431 7.63 2.04 19.51
N GLU A 432 7.68 3.00 20.44
CA GLU A 432 6.59 3.23 21.39
C GLU A 432 5.29 3.53 20.65
N GLY A 433 4.19 2.92 21.10
CA GLY A 433 2.87 3.09 20.47
C GLY A 433 2.64 2.23 19.22
N ILE A 434 3.53 1.32 18.86
CA ILE A 434 3.29 0.35 17.78
C ILE A 434 2.88 -1.01 18.36
N TRP A 435 1.66 -1.45 18.05
CA TRP A 435 1.16 -2.78 18.41
C TRP A 435 1.03 -3.65 17.16
N HIS A 436 1.87 -4.67 17.05
CA HIS A 436 1.85 -5.60 15.92
C HIS A 436 0.86 -6.74 16.16
N PHE A 437 -0.41 -6.36 16.20
CA PHE A 437 -1.55 -7.27 16.27
C PHE A 437 -1.86 -7.89 14.90
N TYR A 438 -2.18 -9.18 14.88
CA TYR A 438 -2.63 -9.88 13.67
C TYR A 438 -3.86 -10.77 13.90
N GLU A 439 -4.00 -11.44 15.06
CA GLU A 439 -5.08 -12.42 15.31
C GLU A 439 -5.18 -12.74 16.81
N TRP A 440 -6.38 -13.02 17.32
CA TRP A 440 -6.65 -13.41 18.72
C TRP A 440 -6.29 -14.87 19.05
N ALA A 441 -5.30 -15.45 18.36
CA ALA A 441 -4.91 -16.84 18.51
C ALA A 441 -3.39 -17.01 18.62
N GLY A 442 -2.99 -17.93 19.50
CA GLY A 442 -1.58 -18.26 19.72
C GLY A 442 -0.80 -17.04 20.22
N VAL A 443 0.28 -16.70 19.52
CA VAL A 443 1.16 -15.57 19.83
C VAL A 443 0.91 -14.35 18.94
N LEU A 444 -0.16 -14.38 18.13
CA LEU A 444 -0.44 -13.41 17.07
C LEU A 444 -1.20 -12.16 17.56
N ASP A 445 -1.64 -12.15 18.81
CA ASP A 445 -2.29 -11.01 19.46
C ASP A 445 -1.26 -9.92 19.83
N GLY A 446 0.03 -10.22 19.70
CA GLY A 446 1.13 -9.34 20.06
C GLY A 446 1.31 -9.17 21.58
N ALA A 447 0.54 -9.87 22.42
CA ALA A 447 0.54 -9.72 23.88
C ALA A 447 1.77 -10.34 24.57
N PHE A 448 2.59 -11.12 23.84
CA PHE A 448 3.91 -11.58 24.31
C PHE A 448 4.89 -10.43 24.62
N PHE A 449 4.53 -9.18 24.30
CA PHE A 449 5.36 -7.99 24.43
C PHE A 449 4.53 -6.87 25.09
N GLU A 450 4.66 -6.74 26.40
CA GLU A 450 3.78 -5.90 27.22
C GLU A 450 3.84 -4.41 26.85
N LEU A 451 2.66 -3.80 26.90
CA LEU A 451 2.38 -2.35 26.81
C LEU A 451 3.03 -1.53 27.95
N ASP A 452 3.80 -2.17 28.84
CA ASP A 452 4.42 -1.57 30.04
C ASP A 452 5.83 -0.99 29.80
N GLY A 453 6.36 -1.13 28.57
CA GLY A 453 7.69 -0.64 28.22
C GLY A 453 8.84 -1.54 28.68
N SER A 454 8.56 -2.74 29.20
CA SER A 454 9.58 -3.76 29.48
C SER A 454 10.10 -4.37 28.17
N LYS A 455 11.11 -3.72 27.60
CA LYS A 455 11.75 -4.08 26.33
C LYS A 455 12.14 -5.58 26.27
N LYS A 456 11.38 -6.38 25.53
CA LYS A 456 11.94 -7.48 24.74
C LYS A 456 12.09 -6.96 23.30
N VAL A 457 13.33 -6.80 22.86
CA VAL A 457 13.69 -6.24 21.56
C VAL A 457 13.08 -7.11 20.45
N ARG A 458 12.23 -6.52 19.59
CA ARG A 458 11.77 -7.16 18.37
C ARG A 458 12.91 -7.06 17.33
N ASN A 459 13.69 -8.12 17.22
CA ASN A 459 14.72 -8.28 16.19
C ASN A 459 14.27 -9.25 15.09
N GLU A 460 12.96 -9.30 14.82
CA GLU A 460 12.33 -10.37 14.04
C GLU A 460 11.71 -9.81 12.75
N TYR A 461 11.93 -10.51 11.64
CA TYR A 461 11.07 -10.37 10.46
C TYR A 461 9.90 -11.34 10.65
N ASP A 462 8.70 -10.85 10.39
CA ASP A 462 7.51 -11.70 10.33
C ASP A 462 6.89 -11.62 8.92
N VAL A 463 6.38 -12.74 8.44
CA VAL A 463 5.80 -12.82 7.09
C VAL A 463 4.43 -12.13 7.04
N LEU A 464 3.75 -11.98 8.18
CA LEU A 464 2.40 -11.40 8.29
C LEU A 464 2.39 -9.95 7.84
N ILE A 465 3.22 -9.08 8.44
CA ILE A 465 3.25 -7.66 8.06
C ILE A 465 3.79 -7.45 6.66
N ASN A 466 4.77 -8.25 6.24
CA ASN A 466 5.33 -8.17 4.90
C ASN A 466 4.30 -8.63 3.84
N ALA A 467 3.46 -9.63 4.15
CA ALA A 467 2.37 -10.03 3.28
C ALA A 467 1.24 -9.00 3.24
N PHE A 468 0.87 -8.39 4.37
CA PHE A 468 -0.04 -7.23 4.39
C PHE A 468 0.52 -6.05 3.57
N LEU A 469 1.83 -5.79 3.64
CA LEU A 469 2.49 -4.77 2.85
C LEU A 469 2.42 -5.09 1.36
N SER A 470 2.74 -6.33 0.97
CA SER A 470 2.60 -6.81 -0.42
C SER A 470 1.17 -6.63 -0.94
N ILE A 471 0.16 -7.02 -0.15
CA ILE A 471 -1.26 -6.83 -0.51
C ILE A 471 -1.55 -5.34 -0.67
N ALA A 472 -1.13 -4.48 0.26
CA ALA A 472 -1.36 -3.04 0.16
C ALA A 472 -0.67 -2.41 -1.06
N LEU A 473 0.54 -2.84 -1.43
CA LEU A 473 1.25 -2.43 -2.65
C LEU A 473 0.45 -2.83 -3.91
N ASP A 474 -0.08 -4.06 -3.96
CA ASP A 474 -0.94 -4.53 -5.06
C ASP A 474 -2.22 -3.70 -5.18
N LYS A 475 -2.92 -3.46 -4.06
CA LYS A 475 -4.15 -2.65 -4.06
C LYS A 475 -3.88 -1.21 -4.46
N THR A 476 -2.74 -0.65 -4.04
CA THR A 476 -2.32 0.69 -4.41
C THR A 476 -1.99 0.79 -5.90
N ALA A 477 -1.27 -0.18 -6.46
CA ALA A 477 -1.04 -0.26 -7.90
C ALA A 477 -2.37 -0.36 -8.68
N THR A 478 -3.33 -1.15 -8.18
CA THR A 478 -4.66 -1.26 -8.80
C THR A 478 -5.43 0.06 -8.74
N LEU A 479 -5.40 0.76 -7.60
CA LEU A 479 -6.00 2.09 -7.47
C LEU A 479 -5.39 3.08 -8.46
N PHE A 480 -4.06 3.10 -8.61
CA PHE A 480 -3.39 3.94 -9.61
C PHE A 480 -3.74 3.57 -11.05
N ALA A 481 -4.01 2.28 -11.34
CA ALA A 481 -4.51 1.86 -12.64
C ALA A 481 -5.92 2.41 -12.90
N LEU A 482 -6.82 2.30 -11.91
CA LEU A 482 -8.18 2.85 -11.99
C LEU A 482 -8.19 4.38 -12.14
N THR A 483 -7.20 5.07 -11.56
CA THR A 483 -7.01 6.53 -11.70
C THR A 483 -6.05 6.93 -12.82
N GLN A 484 -5.64 5.99 -13.68
CA GLN A 484 -4.84 6.19 -14.89
C GLN A 484 -3.41 6.76 -14.69
N ASN A 485 -2.77 6.49 -13.54
CA ASN A 485 -1.37 6.84 -13.29
C ASN A 485 -0.46 5.61 -13.42
N TYR A 486 -0.20 5.21 -14.67
CA TYR A 486 0.54 3.97 -14.97
C TYR A 486 2.00 3.96 -14.51
N GLN A 487 2.65 5.12 -14.36
CA GLN A 487 4.01 5.18 -13.79
C GLN A 487 4.03 4.66 -12.36
N LYS A 488 3.05 5.07 -11.54
CA LYS A 488 2.90 4.59 -10.18
C LYS A 488 2.47 3.12 -10.12
N VAL A 489 1.70 2.63 -11.10
CA VAL A 489 1.38 1.19 -11.21
C VAL A 489 2.65 0.34 -11.28
N PHE A 490 3.56 0.66 -12.21
CA PHE A 490 4.81 -0.09 -12.37
C PHE A 490 5.68 0.02 -11.11
N HIS A 491 5.83 1.22 -10.55
CA HIS A 491 6.60 1.44 -9.33
C HIS A 491 6.15 0.53 -8.16
N TYR A 492 4.86 0.48 -7.86
CA TYR A 492 4.36 -0.33 -6.74
C TYR A 492 4.35 -1.84 -7.05
N GLN A 493 4.18 -2.25 -8.31
CA GLN A 493 4.31 -3.65 -8.70
C GLN A 493 5.77 -4.12 -8.61
N ASP A 494 6.74 -3.30 -9.01
CA ASP A 494 8.18 -3.64 -8.89
C ASP A 494 8.58 -3.84 -7.42
N LEU A 495 8.13 -2.94 -6.53
CA LEU A 495 8.34 -3.08 -5.08
C LEU A 495 7.70 -4.36 -4.52
N ARG A 496 6.46 -4.66 -4.94
CA ARG A 496 5.76 -5.87 -4.54
C ARG A 496 6.50 -7.14 -4.98
N ILE A 497 6.97 -7.19 -6.23
CA ILE A 497 7.69 -8.34 -6.78
C ILE A 497 8.99 -8.59 -6.00
N ALA A 498 9.75 -7.51 -5.73
CA ALA A 498 10.97 -7.60 -4.93
C ALA A 498 10.70 -8.11 -3.51
N LEU A 499 9.67 -7.57 -2.85
CA LEU A 499 9.25 -7.99 -1.51
C LEU A 499 8.80 -9.46 -1.47
N ASN A 500 7.96 -9.87 -2.43
CA ASN A 500 7.47 -11.25 -2.52
C ASN A 500 8.61 -12.26 -2.69
N LYS A 501 9.57 -11.94 -3.56
CA LYS A 501 10.76 -12.78 -3.73
C LYS A 501 11.49 -12.97 -2.40
N LYS A 502 11.70 -11.89 -1.64
CA LYS A 502 12.37 -11.94 -0.33
C LYS A 502 11.57 -12.68 0.73
N MET A 503 10.25 -12.55 0.74
CA MET A 503 9.40 -13.36 1.62
C MET A 503 9.51 -14.85 1.31
N HIS A 504 9.50 -15.23 0.02
CA HIS A 504 9.66 -16.64 -0.38
C HIS A 504 11.03 -17.19 0.04
N GLU A 505 12.11 -16.48 -0.27
CA GLU A 505 13.48 -16.88 0.10
C GLU A 505 13.67 -17.04 1.62
N THR A 506 12.99 -16.24 2.43
CA THR A 506 13.22 -16.17 3.88
C THR A 506 12.33 -17.13 4.67
N PHE A 507 11.05 -17.24 4.31
CA PHE A 507 10.05 -17.89 5.17
C PHE A 507 9.56 -19.24 4.63
N TYR A 508 9.74 -19.55 3.35
CA TYR A 508 9.23 -20.79 2.78
C TYR A 508 10.09 -22.00 3.17
N VAL A 509 9.46 -23.03 3.74
CA VAL A 509 10.14 -24.25 4.16
C VAL A 509 9.75 -25.41 3.26
N GLN A 510 10.66 -25.83 2.38
CA GLN A 510 10.41 -26.90 1.40
C GLN A 510 9.94 -28.22 2.05
N ALA A 511 10.46 -28.57 3.23
CA ALA A 511 10.13 -29.83 3.91
C ALA A 511 8.67 -29.87 4.38
N THR A 512 8.12 -28.73 4.79
CA THR A 512 6.73 -28.63 5.23
C THR A 512 5.83 -28.11 4.11
N GLY A 513 6.35 -27.48 3.06
CA GLY A 513 5.56 -26.82 2.03
C GLY A 513 4.74 -25.62 2.56
N LEU A 514 5.21 -25.00 3.64
CA LEU A 514 4.54 -23.91 4.35
C LEU A 514 5.51 -22.75 4.58
N TYR A 515 4.94 -21.57 4.79
CA TYR A 515 5.65 -20.38 5.25
C TYR A 515 5.68 -20.34 6.78
N GLN A 516 6.88 -20.20 7.34
CA GLN A 516 7.07 -19.87 8.75
C GLN A 516 6.57 -18.45 9.02
N THR A 517 5.97 -18.27 10.20
CA THR A 517 5.38 -17.00 10.62
C THR A 517 6.47 -15.97 10.95
N TYR A 518 7.55 -16.43 11.59
CA TYR A 518 8.68 -15.62 12.04
C TYR A 518 9.99 -16.18 11.48
N SER A 519 10.99 -15.32 11.29
CA SER A 519 12.28 -15.71 10.69
C SER A 519 13.20 -16.48 11.65
N ASP A 520 12.93 -16.45 12.95
CA ASP A 520 13.82 -16.93 14.01
C ASP A 520 13.26 -18.11 14.82
N ARG A 521 12.03 -18.53 14.52
CA ARG A 521 11.38 -19.68 15.16
C ARG A 521 10.43 -20.40 14.21
N GLU A 522 10.28 -21.70 14.44
CA GLU A 522 9.48 -22.60 13.61
C GLU A 522 8.00 -22.58 14.02
N ASP A 523 7.38 -21.41 13.91
CA ASP A 523 5.95 -21.23 14.16
C ASP A 523 5.18 -21.14 12.84
N TYR A 524 4.04 -21.81 12.78
CA TYR A 524 3.16 -21.79 11.63
C TYR A 524 1.78 -21.26 12.03
N SER A 525 1.11 -20.56 11.13
CA SER A 525 -0.28 -20.13 11.31
C SER A 525 -1.05 -20.19 10.00
N GLN A 526 -2.36 -20.44 10.13
CA GLN A 526 -3.30 -20.38 9.02
C GLN A 526 -3.30 -18.99 8.38
N LEU A 527 -3.26 -17.92 9.19
CA LEU A 527 -3.26 -16.54 8.72
C LEU A 527 -2.01 -16.22 7.88
N ALA A 528 -0.80 -16.58 8.34
CA ALA A 528 0.43 -16.32 7.60
C ALA A 528 0.39 -16.95 6.20
N ASN A 529 0.00 -18.23 6.14
CA ASN A 529 -0.03 -18.97 4.89
C ASN A 529 -1.17 -18.52 3.97
N ALA A 530 -2.34 -18.18 4.53
CA ALA A 530 -3.42 -17.57 3.77
C ALA A 530 -3.00 -16.22 3.15
N LEU A 531 -2.31 -15.37 3.92
CA LEU A 531 -1.79 -14.09 3.43
C LEU A 531 -0.72 -14.28 2.34
N CYS A 532 0.18 -15.27 2.47
CA CYS A 532 1.15 -15.58 1.42
C CYS A 532 0.49 -15.99 0.10
N VAL A 533 -0.58 -16.79 0.16
CA VAL A 533 -1.40 -17.15 -1.02
C VAL A 533 -2.09 -15.92 -1.60
N LEU A 534 -2.68 -15.07 -0.76
CA LEU A 534 -3.38 -13.86 -1.20
C LEU A 534 -2.43 -12.83 -1.82
N ALA A 535 -1.24 -12.65 -1.25
CA ALA A 535 -0.17 -11.77 -1.71
C ALA A 535 0.55 -12.31 -2.96
N GLU A 536 0.34 -13.58 -3.33
CA GLU A 536 1.03 -14.29 -4.41
C GLU A 536 2.54 -14.36 -4.19
N VAL A 537 2.92 -14.75 -2.97
CA VAL A 537 4.32 -15.04 -2.61
C VAL A 537 4.73 -16.41 -3.13
N CYS A 538 3.78 -17.34 -3.21
CA CYS A 538 3.95 -18.69 -3.73
C CYS A 538 3.43 -18.81 -5.16
N ASP A 539 3.97 -19.77 -5.90
CA ASP A 539 3.40 -20.16 -7.19
C ASP A 539 2.07 -20.92 -7.03
N LYS A 540 1.45 -21.29 -8.15
CA LYS A 540 0.15 -21.95 -8.17
C LYS A 540 0.17 -23.33 -7.51
N GLU A 541 1.20 -24.13 -7.73
CA GLU A 541 1.31 -25.49 -7.18
C GLU A 541 1.49 -25.43 -5.65
N GLN A 542 2.38 -24.56 -5.19
CA GLN A 542 2.58 -24.28 -3.78
C GLN A 542 1.30 -23.75 -3.11
N ALA A 543 0.58 -22.84 -3.78
CA ALA A 543 -0.69 -22.31 -3.27
C ALA A 543 -1.76 -23.42 -3.11
N GLU A 544 -1.84 -24.35 -4.06
CA GLU A 544 -2.74 -25.51 -3.98
C GLU A 544 -2.38 -26.41 -2.78
N ILE A 545 -1.09 -26.72 -2.57
CA ILE A 545 -0.60 -27.51 -1.42
C ILE A 545 -0.95 -26.82 -0.10
N ILE A 546 -0.70 -25.51 0.00
CA ILE A 546 -1.01 -24.72 1.19
C ILE A 546 -2.52 -24.74 1.45
N CYS A 547 -3.34 -24.54 0.43
CA CYS A 547 -4.80 -24.51 0.56
C CYS A 547 -5.39 -25.87 0.94
N GLU A 548 -4.79 -26.98 0.51
CA GLU A 548 -5.17 -28.32 1.00
C GLU A 548 -4.96 -28.45 2.50
N LYS A 549 -3.89 -27.85 3.04
CA LYS A 549 -3.63 -27.82 4.48
C LYS A 549 -4.52 -26.83 5.23
N LEU A 550 -4.84 -25.68 4.64
CA LEU A 550 -5.78 -24.71 5.21
C LEU A 550 -7.22 -25.25 5.27
N ALA A 551 -7.57 -26.17 4.36
CA ALA A 551 -8.84 -26.88 4.36
C ALA A 551 -8.93 -27.92 5.49
N ASP A 552 -7.79 -28.43 5.98
CA ASP A 552 -7.76 -29.39 7.08
C ASP A 552 -7.77 -28.69 8.46
N ASN A 553 -8.86 -28.88 9.20
CA ASN A 553 -9.00 -28.36 10.56
C ASN A 553 -8.23 -29.17 11.61
N ASN A 554 -7.61 -30.32 11.26
CA ASN A 554 -6.80 -31.16 12.15
C ASN A 554 -5.30 -30.89 12.01
N THR A 555 -4.92 -29.63 12.17
CA THR A 555 -3.54 -29.16 11.99
C THR A 555 -2.97 -28.61 13.29
N ASP A 556 -1.65 -28.77 13.48
CA ASP A 556 -0.92 -28.38 14.70
C ASP A 556 -0.50 -26.89 14.72
N TRP A 557 -0.78 -26.13 13.66
CA TRP A 557 -0.50 -24.69 13.58
C TRP A 557 -1.62 -23.80 14.15
N VAL A 558 -1.30 -22.53 14.43
CA VAL A 558 -2.26 -21.56 14.99
C VAL A 558 -3.42 -21.34 14.01
N LYS A 559 -4.66 -21.56 14.50
CA LYS A 559 -5.89 -21.42 13.71
C LYS A 559 -6.44 -19.99 13.75
N ASN A 560 -7.11 -19.58 12.68
CA ASN A 560 -7.80 -18.30 12.66
C ASN A 560 -9.02 -18.32 13.61
N THR A 561 -9.31 -17.18 14.23
CA THR A 561 -10.60 -16.94 14.87
C THR A 561 -11.58 -16.32 13.87
N LEU A 562 -12.77 -15.95 14.33
CA LEU A 562 -13.74 -15.20 13.52
C LEU A 562 -13.12 -13.95 12.89
N SER A 563 -12.21 -13.27 13.61
CA SER A 563 -11.58 -12.01 13.22
C SER A 563 -10.89 -12.04 11.85
N MET A 564 -10.13 -13.11 11.57
CA MET A 564 -9.34 -13.23 10.34
C MET A 564 -9.76 -14.42 9.46
N SER A 565 -10.89 -15.06 9.75
CA SER A 565 -11.42 -16.18 8.96
C SER A 565 -11.59 -15.84 7.46
N ILE A 566 -11.89 -14.57 7.15
CA ILE A 566 -11.97 -14.06 5.76
C ILE A 566 -10.70 -14.32 4.95
N PHE A 567 -9.50 -14.16 5.52
CA PHE A 567 -8.26 -14.36 4.78
C PHE A 567 -8.06 -15.82 4.41
N ARG A 568 -8.41 -16.74 5.32
CA ARG A 568 -8.38 -18.18 5.07
C ARG A 568 -9.37 -18.55 3.95
N TYR A 569 -10.62 -18.11 4.05
CA TYR A 569 -11.64 -18.37 3.05
C TYR A 569 -11.25 -17.79 1.69
N ASP A 570 -10.78 -16.55 1.63
CA ASP A 570 -10.38 -15.91 0.38
C ASP A 570 -9.16 -16.59 -0.26
N ALA A 571 -8.22 -17.12 0.53
CA ALA A 571 -7.09 -17.92 0.02
C ALA A 571 -7.57 -19.24 -0.61
N LEU A 572 -8.47 -19.96 0.06
CA LEU A 572 -9.10 -21.16 -0.48
C LEU A 572 -9.84 -20.86 -1.78
N LEU A 573 -10.66 -19.81 -1.80
CA LEU A 573 -11.43 -19.44 -3.00
C LEU A 573 -10.55 -18.96 -4.15
N LYS A 574 -9.41 -18.31 -3.86
CA LYS A 574 -8.44 -17.86 -4.87
C LYS A 574 -7.80 -19.03 -5.60
N THR A 575 -7.57 -20.16 -4.92
CA THR A 575 -6.97 -21.35 -5.55
C THR A 575 -8.01 -22.20 -6.27
N ASN A 576 -9.13 -22.53 -5.61
CA ASN A 576 -10.20 -23.32 -6.23
C ASN A 576 -11.57 -23.06 -5.59
N LYS A 577 -12.32 -22.10 -6.15
CA LYS A 577 -13.66 -21.74 -5.70
C LYS A 577 -14.62 -22.93 -5.65
N GLU A 578 -14.67 -23.76 -6.69
CA GLU A 578 -15.61 -24.90 -6.75
C GLU A 578 -15.32 -25.95 -5.69
N LYS A 579 -14.04 -26.29 -5.48
CA LYS A 579 -13.60 -27.28 -4.48
C LYS A 579 -13.94 -26.87 -3.06
N TYR A 580 -13.77 -25.59 -2.72
CA TYR A 580 -13.81 -25.14 -1.32
C TYR A 580 -15.10 -24.44 -0.89
N THR A 581 -16.03 -24.17 -1.81
CA THR A 581 -17.30 -23.49 -1.47
C THR A 581 -18.10 -24.27 -0.42
N GLU A 582 -18.29 -25.58 -0.57
CA GLU A 582 -19.07 -26.36 0.40
C GLU A 582 -18.39 -26.43 1.76
N LEU A 583 -17.05 -26.58 1.79
CA LEU A 583 -16.28 -26.59 3.03
C LEU A 583 -16.45 -25.27 3.81
N ILE A 584 -16.42 -24.13 3.13
CA ILE A 584 -16.63 -22.82 3.78
C ILE A 584 -18.08 -22.70 4.28
N LEU A 585 -19.06 -23.20 3.53
CA LEU A 585 -20.45 -23.21 3.97
C LEU A 585 -20.67 -24.09 5.20
N GLU A 586 -20.02 -25.26 5.27
CA GLU A 586 -20.06 -26.15 6.43
C GLU A 586 -19.40 -25.49 7.67
N ASP A 587 -18.26 -24.81 7.49
CA ASP A 587 -17.57 -24.09 8.57
C ASP A 587 -18.43 -22.93 9.10
N ILE A 588 -19.11 -22.19 8.21
CA ILE A 588 -20.10 -21.17 8.58
C ILE A 588 -21.27 -21.82 9.33
N ASP A 589 -21.87 -22.88 8.80
CA ASP A 589 -23.02 -23.53 9.42
C ASP A 589 -22.69 -24.04 10.83
N ALA A 590 -21.49 -24.60 11.03
CA ALA A 590 -21.03 -25.07 12.32
C ALA A 590 -20.77 -23.91 13.30
N THR A 591 -20.00 -22.91 12.89
CA THR A 591 -19.54 -21.82 13.76
C THR A 591 -20.69 -20.90 14.16
N TYR A 592 -21.47 -20.45 13.19
CA TYR A 592 -22.60 -19.54 13.43
C TYR A 592 -23.81 -20.29 13.98
N GLY A 593 -23.97 -21.57 13.59
CA GLY A 593 -24.96 -22.44 14.21
C GLY A 593 -24.72 -22.62 15.71
N TYR A 594 -23.48 -22.87 16.12
CA TYR A 594 -23.14 -22.98 17.54
C TYR A 594 -23.57 -21.73 18.34
N MET A 595 -23.24 -20.52 17.86
CA MET A 595 -23.66 -19.29 18.53
C MET A 595 -25.18 -19.18 18.64
N LEU A 596 -25.93 -19.50 17.58
CA LEU A 596 -27.39 -19.51 17.61
C LEU A 596 -27.97 -20.52 18.61
N ASP A 597 -27.35 -21.70 18.73
CA ASP A 597 -27.78 -22.72 19.70
C ASP A 597 -27.50 -22.29 21.15
N CYS A 598 -26.51 -21.43 21.36
CA CYS A 598 -26.26 -20.74 22.62
C CYS A 598 -27.21 -19.54 22.86
N GLY A 599 -28.18 -19.29 21.97
CA GLY A 599 -29.19 -18.24 22.13
C GLY A 599 -28.77 -16.87 21.61
N ALA A 600 -27.74 -16.80 20.78
CA ALA A 600 -27.25 -15.55 20.20
C ALA A 600 -28.29 -14.87 19.31
N THR A 601 -28.46 -13.56 19.50
CA THR A 601 -29.32 -12.68 18.68
C THR A 601 -28.52 -11.69 17.82
N SER A 602 -27.20 -11.77 17.94
CA SER A 602 -26.12 -11.08 17.22
C SER A 602 -24.89 -12.01 17.27
N PHE A 603 -23.88 -11.81 16.43
CA PHE A 603 -22.71 -12.69 16.43
C PHE A 603 -21.53 -12.13 17.22
N TRP A 604 -20.85 -13.05 17.91
CA TRP A 604 -19.86 -12.76 18.93
C TRP A 604 -18.51 -12.32 18.34
N GLU A 605 -17.70 -11.66 19.16
CA GLU A 605 -16.33 -11.26 18.83
C GLU A 605 -15.44 -12.46 18.56
N THR A 606 -15.52 -13.47 19.43
CA THR A 606 -14.85 -14.77 19.27
C THR A 606 -15.81 -15.90 19.64
N ILE A 607 -15.45 -17.14 19.30
CA ILE A 607 -16.28 -18.31 19.61
C ILE A 607 -16.40 -18.60 21.12
N LYS A 608 -15.55 -17.99 21.95
CA LYS A 608 -15.61 -18.13 23.41
C LYS A 608 -16.71 -17.29 24.05
N GLY A 609 -17.35 -16.39 23.30
CA GLY A 609 -18.44 -15.56 23.79
C GLY A 609 -18.03 -14.71 24.99
N GLU A 610 -18.89 -14.68 26.00
CA GLU A 610 -18.75 -13.85 27.19
C GLU A 610 -17.58 -14.23 28.09
N GLU A 611 -16.99 -15.42 27.92
CA GLU A 611 -15.85 -15.88 28.71
C GLU A 611 -14.52 -15.26 28.24
N ASP A 612 -14.47 -14.74 27.01
CA ASP A 612 -13.22 -14.18 26.47
C ASP A 612 -12.83 -12.85 27.11
N PHE A 613 -11.58 -12.42 26.88
CA PHE A 613 -11.05 -11.12 27.33
C PHE A 613 -11.26 -10.84 28.82
N HIS A 614 -11.04 -11.86 29.66
CA HIS A 614 -11.32 -11.81 31.10
C HIS A 614 -12.79 -11.48 31.38
N TYR A 615 -13.70 -12.32 30.85
CA TYR A 615 -15.14 -12.21 31.08
C TYR A 615 -15.83 -11.01 30.44
N ALA A 616 -15.15 -10.34 29.50
CA ALA A 616 -15.60 -9.12 28.84
C ALA A 616 -15.78 -9.30 27.32
N GLY A 617 -15.87 -10.53 26.81
CA GLY A 617 -16.06 -10.78 25.38
C GLY A 617 -17.41 -10.30 24.87
N SER A 618 -17.38 -9.60 23.72
CA SER A 618 -18.60 -9.04 23.13
C SER A 618 -19.42 -10.13 22.44
N LEU A 619 -20.73 -10.12 22.69
CA LEU A 619 -21.73 -10.96 22.02
C LEU A 619 -22.36 -10.28 20.79
N CYS A 620 -21.86 -9.10 20.42
CA CYS A 620 -22.19 -8.42 19.17
C CYS A 620 -20.95 -7.73 18.58
N HIS A 621 -20.37 -8.30 17.52
CA HIS A 621 -19.17 -7.78 16.88
C HIS A 621 -19.27 -7.74 15.36
N GLY A 622 -19.06 -6.56 14.78
CA GLY A 622 -19.32 -6.28 13.37
C GLY A 622 -18.51 -7.13 12.41
N TRP A 623 -17.28 -7.50 12.77
CA TRP A 623 -16.43 -8.35 11.94
C TRP A 623 -16.94 -9.78 11.73
N SER A 624 -17.90 -10.22 12.55
CA SER A 624 -18.45 -11.58 12.54
C SER A 624 -19.65 -11.68 11.60
N ALA A 625 -19.95 -10.66 10.82
CA ALA A 625 -21.07 -10.67 9.89
C ALA A 625 -20.73 -11.25 8.49
N LEU A 626 -19.58 -11.91 8.36
CA LEU A 626 -19.08 -12.50 7.09
C LEU A 626 -20.08 -13.39 6.32
N PRO A 627 -21.04 -14.12 6.95
CA PRO A 627 -22.04 -14.87 6.20
C PRO A 627 -22.82 -14.02 5.20
N VAL A 628 -23.03 -12.72 5.46
CA VAL A 628 -23.67 -11.80 4.51
C VAL A 628 -22.90 -11.77 3.19
N TYR A 629 -21.58 -11.64 3.26
CA TYR A 629 -20.72 -11.62 2.07
C TYR A 629 -20.68 -12.98 1.38
N TYR A 630 -20.38 -14.05 2.11
CA TYR A 630 -20.17 -15.38 1.51
C TYR A 630 -21.44 -16.01 0.95
N TYR A 631 -22.60 -15.85 1.61
CA TYR A 631 -23.85 -16.36 1.06
C TYR A 631 -24.25 -15.67 -0.25
N ASN A 632 -23.96 -14.37 -0.38
CA ASN A 632 -24.11 -13.68 -1.66
C ASN A 632 -23.09 -14.19 -2.70
N LEU A 633 -21.82 -14.33 -2.32
CA LEU A 633 -20.75 -14.81 -3.21
C LEU A 633 -20.99 -16.22 -3.78
N PHE A 634 -21.64 -17.08 -3.00
CA PHE A 634 -21.96 -18.47 -3.36
C PHE A 634 -23.35 -18.63 -3.98
N GLY A 635 -24.17 -17.57 -4.03
CA GLY A 635 -25.52 -17.60 -4.59
C GLY A 635 -26.56 -18.28 -3.70
N VAL A 636 -26.33 -18.32 -2.39
CA VAL A 636 -27.29 -18.81 -1.39
C VAL A 636 -28.46 -17.84 -1.22
N CYS A 637 -28.26 -16.53 -1.47
CA CYS A 637 -29.25 -15.46 -1.33
C CYS A 637 -30.16 -15.21 -2.57
N GLY A 638 -30.23 -16.14 -3.51
CA GLY A 638 -31.19 -16.11 -4.64
C GLY A 638 -30.76 -15.32 -5.87
N ASP A 639 -29.97 -14.25 -5.71
CA ASP A 639 -29.36 -13.53 -6.83
C ASP A 639 -27.85 -13.84 -6.89
N LYS A 640 -27.42 -14.62 -7.89
CA LYS A 640 -26.00 -14.64 -8.29
C LYS A 640 -25.68 -13.30 -8.94
N LYS A 641 -25.49 -12.24 -8.14
CA LYS A 641 -24.72 -11.10 -8.61
C LYS A 641 -23.27 -11.54 -8.61
N PRO A 642 -22.60 -11.64 -9.78
CA PRO A 642 -21.17 -11.89 -9.76
C PRO A 642 -20.50 -10.78 -8.93
N PRO A 643 -19.53 -11.11 -8.07
CA PRO A 643 -18.73 -10.08 -7.43
C PRO A 643 -18.09 -9.21 -8.51
N LEU A 644 -17.99 -7.90 -8.28
CA LEU A 644 -17.40 -6.93 -9.20
C LEU A 644 -15.92 -7.23 -9.58
N LYS A 645 -15.30 -8.23 -8.94
CA LYS A 645 -14.04 -8.84 -9.38
C LYS A 645 -14.08 -9.31 -10.85
N GLU A 646 -15.24 -9.74 -11.36
CA GLU A 646 -15.33 -10.17 -12.76
C GLU A 646 -15.25 -9.02 -13.78
N ALA A 647 -15.44 -7.76 -13.36
CA ALA A 647 -15.34 -6.60 -14.25
C ALA A 647 -13.90 -6.05 -14.37
N PHE A 648 -13.01 -6.38 -13.42
CA PHE A 648 -11.67 -5.77 -13.33
C PHE A 648 -10.54 -6.73 -12.94
N GLU A 649 -10.76 -8.03 -12.83
CA GLU A 649 -9.64 -8.94 -13.01
C GLU A 649 -9.05 -8.68 -14.39
N ILE A 650 -7.75 -8.32 -14.41
CA ILE A 650 -6.90 -8.76 -15.51
C ILE A 650 -6.94 -10.29 -15.41
N ARG A 651 -8.04 -10.91 -15.90
CA ARG A 651 -8.17 -12.36 -15.94
C ARG A 651 -6.92 -12.81 -16.67
N ASP A 652 -6.21 -13.75 -16.05
CA ASP A 652 -5.22 -14.51 -16.77
C ASP A 652 -6.01 -15.32 -17.80
N ILE A 653 -6.25 -14.71 -18.96
CA ILE A 653 -7.05 -15.32 -20.01
C ILE A 653 -6.18 -16.49 -20.48
N PRO A 654 -6.60 -17.76 -20.37
CA PRO A 654 -5.78 -18.88 -20.83
C PRO A 654 -5.32 -18.68 -22.28
N SER A 655 -6.14 -18.01 -23.10
CA SER A 655 -5.78 -17.60 -24.46
C SER A 655 -4.56 -16.69 -24.56
N ARG A 656 -4.16 -15.96 -23.51
CA ARG A 656 -2.94 -15.14 -23.47
C ARG A 656 -1.70 -16.00 -23.26
N ASN A 657 -1.77 -17.00 -22.38
CA ASN A 657 -0.69 -17.96 -22.20
C ASN A 657 -0.57 -18.87 -23.43
N ASP A 658 -1.69 -19.36 -23.96
CA ASP A 658 -1.71 -20.12 -25.22
C ASP A 658 -1.20 -19.27 -26.40
N TYR A 659 -1.54 -17.98 -26.44
CA TYR A 659 -1.01 -17.06 -27.46
C TYR A 659 0.48 -16.79 -27.28
N ALA A 660 0.95 -16.55 -26.06
CA ALA A 660 2.36 -16.36 -25.75
C ALA A 660 3.17 -17.61 -26.12
N GLU A 661 2.66 -18.80 -25.79
CA GLU A 661 3.26 -20.08 -26.18
C GLU A 661 3.24 -20.27 -27.70
N SER A 662 2.14 -19.94 -28.38
CA SER A 662 2.05 -19.97 -29.84
C SER A 662 3.04 -19.01 -30.51
N VAL A 663 3.25 -17.82 -29.93
CA VAL A 663 4.24 -16.84 -30.39
C VAL A 663 5.65 -17.40 -30.18
N LEU A 664 5.95 -18.01 -29.02
CA LEU A 664 7.24 -18.64 -28.76
C LEU A 664 7.50 -19.81 -29.73
N GLN A 665 6.49 -20.64 -30.02
CA GLN A 665 6.58 -21.72 -31.01
C GLN A 665 6.83 -21.17 -32.42
N TYR A 666 6.19 -20.06 -32.80
CA TYR A 666 6.44 -19.38 -34.06
C TYR A 666 7.88 -18.86 -34.15
N VAL A 667 8.38 -18.17 -33.11
CA VAL A 667 9.77 -17.69 -33.04
C VAL A 667 10.74 -18.87 -33.19
N ASN A 668 10.55 -19.94 -32.41
CA ASN A 668 11.38 -21.16 -32.48
C ASN A 668 11.36 -21.81 -33.87
N ALA A 669 10.23 -21.77 -34.57
CA ALA A 669 10.12 -22.27 -35.95
C ALA A 669 10.91 -21.41 -36.94
N CYS A 670 10.85 -20.07 -36.79
CA CYS A 670 11.66 -19.13 -37.58
C CYS A 670 13.17 -19.32 -37.33
N SER A 671 13.57 -19.66 -36.10
CA SER A 671 14.97 -19.88 -35.74
C SER A 671 15.62 -21.12 -36.36
N LYS A 672 14.84 -22.11 -36.85
CA LYS A 672 15.41 -23.38 -37.34
C LYS A 672 16.40 -23.24 -38.50
N GLU A 673 16.19 -22.27 -39.38
CA GLU A 673 17.02 -22.05 -40.57
C GLU A 673 18.08 -20.94 -40.37
N THR A 674 18.09 -20.26 -39.23
CA THR A 674 18.94 -19.08 -39.02
C THR A 674 20.42 -19.42 -39.09
N HIS A 675 20.85 -20.56 -38.54
CA HIS A 675 22.24 -21.03 -38.63
C HIS A 675 22.72 -21.19 -40.08
N LYS A 676 21.89 -21.82 -40.92
CA LYS A 676 22.20 -22.01 -42.34
C LYS A 676 22.26 -20.66 -43.08
N ASN A 677 21.38 -19.72 -42.75
CA ASN A 677 21.40 -18.38 -43.32
C ASN A 677 22.68 -17.63 -42.93
N ARG A 678 23.11 -17.73 -41.66
CA ARG A 678 24.37 -17.14 -41.19
C ARG A 678 25.62 -17.79 -41.80
N ASP A 679 25.62 -19.10 -42.01
CA ASP A 679 26.70 -19.77 -42.75
C ASP A 679 26.76 -19.30 -44.22
N ALA A 680 25.61 -19.01 -44.84
CA ALA A 680 25.56 -18.40 -46.16
C ALA A 680 26.10 -16.96 -46.16
N ILE A 681 25.87 -16.19 -45.09
CA ILE A 681 26.50 -14.87 -44.92
C ILE A 681 28.02 -15.02 -44.91
N LEU A 682 28.60 -15.96 -44.15
CA LEU A 682 30.05 -16.18 -44.08
C LEU A 682 30.69 -16.52 -45.44
N ALA A 683 29.92 -17.09 -46.38
CA ALA A 683 30.38 -17.40 -47.73
C ALA A 683 30.41 -16.19 -48.69
N LEU A 684 29.79 -15.07 -48.32
CA LEU A 684 29.79 -13.86 -49.15
C LEU A 684 31.16 -13.15 -49.15
N PRO A 685 31.49 -12.40 -50.22
CA PRO A 685 32.68 -11.55 -50.25
C PRO A 685 32.75 -10.60 -49.04
N LEU A 686 33.96 -10.32 -48.54
CA LEU A 686 34.18 -9.52 -47.33
C LEU A 686 33.48 -8.15 -47.37
N GLU A 687 33.55 -7.44 -48.50
CA GLU A 687 32.90 -6.13 -48.66
C GLU A 687 31.37 -6.21 -48.66
N GLU A 688 30.79 -7.28 -49.22
CA GLU A 688 29.34 -7.48 -49.20
C GLU A 688 28.83 -7.76 -47.78
N ARG A 689 29.58 -8.55 -47.01
CA ARG A 689 29.27 -8.78 -45.59
C ARG A 689 29.38 -7.50 -44.76
N ARG A 690 30.42 -6.68 -44.97
CA ARG A 690 30.58 -5.42 -44.23
C ARG A 690 29.42 -4.47 -44.52
N LYS A 691 29.05 -4.33 -45.79
CA LYS A 691 27.88 -3.55 -46.21
C LYS A 691 26.58 -4.10 -45.61
N ALA A 692 26.44 -5.42 -45.51
CA ALA A 692 25.28 -6.05 -44.87
C ALA A 692 25.20 -5.71 -43.37
N LEU A 693 26.34 -5.74 -42.66
CA LEU A 693 26.41 -5.32 -41.25
C LEU A 693 26.06 -3.82 -41.10
N GLU A 694 26.60 -2.94 -41.94
CA GLU A 694 26.24 -1.51 -41.92
C GLU A 694 24.73 -1.31 -42.17
N THR A 695 24.15 -2.09 -43.07
CA THR A 695 22.72 -2.02 -43.42
C THR A 695 21.83 -2.44 -42.23
N ILE A 696 22.22 -3.48 -41.50
CA ILE A 696 21.44 -4.01 -40.36
C ILE A 696 21.54 -3.10 -39.14
N LEU A 697 22.73 -2.53 -38.88
CA LEU A 697 22.92 -1.54 -37.82
C LEU A 697 22.23 -0.21 -38.16
N GLY A 698 22.16 0.13 -39.45
CA GLY A 698 21.41 1.27 -39.97
C GLY A 698 22.11 2.63 -39.80
N LYS A 699 21.31 3.69 -39.75
CA LYS A 699 21.82 5.06 -39.58
C LYS A 699 22.54 5.24 -38.23
N PRO A 700 23.61 6.04 -38.17
CA PRO A 700 24.15 6.91 -39.21
C PRO A 700 25.36 6.33 -39.98
N LEU A 701 25.60 5.01 -39.95
CA LEU A 701 26.77 4.43 -40.64
C LEU A 701 26.75 4.65 -42.17
N MET A 702 25.55 4.79 -42.73
CA MET A 702 25.32 5.07 -44.15
C MET A 702 25.20 6.56 -44.47
N ASP A 703 25.23 7.44 -43.46
CA ASP A 703 25.12 8.87 -43.63
C ASP A 703 26.51 9.49 -43.88
N ASP A 704 26.58 10.48 -44.78
CA ASP A 704 27.82 11.22 -45.03
C ASP A 704 28.04 12.28 -43.96
N TRP A 705 28.91 11.99 -42.99
CA TRP A 705 29.30 12.96 -41.96
C TRP A 705 30.50 13.79 -42.43
N GLY A 706 30.38 15.11 -42.31
CA GLY A 706 31.43 16.06 -42.66
C GLY A 706 32.73 15.90 -41.85
N LYS A 707 33.73 16.74 -42.18
CA LYS A 707 35.07 16.68 -41.56
C LYS A 707 34.99 16.91 -40.04
N THR A 708 35.72 16.08 -39.29
CA THR A 708 35.88 16.21 -37.84
C THR A 708 36.79 17.39 -37.49
N ALA A 709 36.33 18.24 -36.57
CA ALA A 709 37.14 19.33 -36.01
C ALA A 709 37.50 19.03 -34.54
N LEU A 710 38.68 19.43 -34.12
CA LEU A 710 39.05 19.44 -32.71
C LEU A 710 38.57 20.74 -32.06
N LEU A 711 37.71 20.66 -31.05
CA LEU A 711 37.20 21.82 -30.33
C LEU A 711 38.10 22.25 -29.18
N LYS A 712 38.55 21.28 -28.38
CA LYS A 712 39.27 21.56 -27.13
C LYS A 712 40.26 20.45 -26.81
N LYS A 713 41.42 20.84 -26.29
CA LYS A 713 42.34 19.98 -25.52
C LYS A 713 42.42 20.53 -24.10
N GLU A 714 42.33 19.66 -23.10
CA GLU A 714 42.39 20.03 -21.70
C GLU A 714 43.27 19.05 -20.94
N LEU A 715 44.40 19.52 -20.42
CA LEU A 715 45.24 18.71 -19.55
C LEU A 715 44.49 18.43 -18.25
N ILE A 716 44.24 17.16 -17.94
CA ILE A 716 43.56 16.74 -16.71
C ILE A 716 44.58 16.62 -15.58
N LEU A 717 45.64 15.83 -15.82
CA LEU A 717 46.59 15.40 -14.81
C LEU A 717 47.89 14.90 -15.47
N VAL A 718 49.01 15.12 -14.79
CA VAL A 718 50.25 14.37 -15.01
C VAL A 718 50.56 13.62 -13.70
N HIS A 719 50.57 12.29 -13.75
CA HIS A 719 50.81 11.44 -12.58
C HIS A 719 51.57 10.17 -12.97
N ASN A 720 52.54 9.76 -12.15
CA ASN A 720 53.38 8.56 -12.39
C ASN A 720 53.98 8.46 -13.81
N GLY A 721 54.40 9.60 -14.37
CA GLY A 721 54.97 9.67 -15.72
C GLY A 721 53.95 9.44 -16.85
N VAL A 722 52.65 9.52 -16.56
CA VAL A 722 51.55 9.48 -17.53
C VAL A 722 50.85 10.83 -17.57
N ARG A 723 50.73 11.39 -18.77
CA ARG A 723 49.98 12.61 -19.08
C ARG A 723 48.59 12.23 -19.59
N SER A 724 47.56 12.74 -18.93
CA SER A 724 46.16 12.52 -19.27
C SER A 724 45.53 13.82 -19.79
N THR A 725 45.11 13.83 -21.06
CA THR A 725 44.57 15.03 -21.72
C THR A 725 43.20 14.72 -22.31
N ARG A 726 42.16 15.47 -21.93
CA ARG A 726 40.83 15.36 -22.55
C ARG A 726 40.85 16.02 -23.93
N TYR A 727 40.39 15.29 -24.93
CA TYR A 727 40.12 15.80 -26.27
C TYR A 727 38.61 15.86 -26.46
N THR A 728 38.12 16.96 -27.02
CA THR A 728 36.72 17.11 -27.47
C THR A 728 36.71 17.43 -28.94
N PHE A 729 36.10 16.56 -29.73
CA PHE A 729 35.87 16.69 -31.16
C PHE A 729 34.46 17.20 -31.43
N LEU A 730 34.27 17.87 -32.56
CA LEU A 730 32.96 18.16 -33.14
C LEU A 730 32.79 17.27 -34.37
N LEU A 731 31.94 16.25 -34.24
CA LEU A 731 31.60 15.32 -35.30
C LEU A 731 30.38 15.84 -36.07
N ASN A 732 30.41 15.70 -37.40
CA ASN A 732 29.33 16.15 -38.28
C ASN A 732 28.86 17.60 -38.04
N GLY A 733 29.76 18.48 -37.58
CA GLY A 733 29.49 19.88 -37.26
C GLY A 733 28.56 20.16 -36.07
N THR A 734 28.03 19.14 -35.39
CA THR A 734 26.99 19.32 -34.35
C THR A 734 27.15 18.42 -33.12
N ILE A 735 27.87 17.32 -33.21
CA ILE A 735 27.94 16.31 -32.14
C ILE A 735 29.27 16.46 -31.39
N PRO A 736 29.27 17.00 -30.15
CA PRO A 736 30.46 16.98 -29.32
C PRO A 736 30.76 15.55 -28.89
N PHE A 737 31.96 15.07 -29.20
CA PHE A 737 32.41 13.73 -28.83
C PHE A 737 33.78 13.84 -28.13
N SER A 738 33.88 13.34 -26.91
CA SER A 738 35.08 13.52 -26.09
C SER A 738 35.69 12.21 -25.64
N GLY A 739 36.95 12.26 -25.25
CA GLY A 739 37.67 11.17 -24.60
C GLY A 739 38.98 11.64 -23.99
N ILE A 740 39.69 10.75 -23.32
CA ILE A 740 40.94 11.04 -22.64
C ILE A 740 42.09 10.33 -23.37
N LEU A 741 43.09 11.10 -23.74
CA LEU A 741 44.36 10.60 -24.26
C LEU A 741 45.34 10.40 -23.09
N TYR A 742 45.88 9.20 -22.99
CA TYR A 742 46.92 8.80 -22.04
C TYR A 742 48.24 8.59 -22.79
N GLU A 743 49.28 9.32 -22.39
CA GLU A 743 50.60 9.31 -23.00
C GLU A 743 51.69 9.22 -21.94
N LYS A 744 52.81 8.56 -22.23
CA LYS A 744 54.00 8.68 -21.36
C LYS A 744 54.59 10.07 -21.48
N GLU A 745 55.07 10.61 -20.36
CA GLU A 745 55.68 11.95 -20.33
C GLU A 745 56.96 12.02 -21.17
N GLU A 746 57.77 10.96 -21.12
CA GLU A 746 58.94 10.79 -21.98
C GLU A 746 58.52 10.21 -23.34
N LYS A 747 58.65 11.03 -24.40
CA LYS A 747 58.38 10.62 -25.78
C LYS A 747 59.68 10.14 -26.47
N PRO A 748 59.83 8.84 -26.78
CA PRO A 748 61.03 8.30 -27.44
C PRO A 748 61.07 8.62 -28.94
N THR A 749 59.93 9.01 -29.53
CA THR A 749 59.72 9.24 -30.96
C THR A 749 58.87 10.49 -31.16
N LYS A 750 58.94 11.09 -32.35
CA LYS A 750 58.04 12.21 -32.73
C LYS A 750 56.62 11.75 -33.07
N LYS A 751 56.42 10.47 -33.37
CA LYS A 751 55.12 9.86 -33.66
C LYS A 751 54.92 8.62 -32.80
N GLU A 752 53.76 8.53 -32.16
CA GLU A 752 53.40 7.41 -31.27
C GLU A 752 52.30 6.57 -31.92
N LYS A 753 52.33 5.25 -31.73
CA LYS A 753 51.25 4.34 -32.16
C LYS A 753 49.99 4.62 -31.35
N LEU A 754 48.82 4.44 -31.95
CA LEU A 754 47.53 4.67 -31.29
C LEU A 754 46.83 3.36 -30.92
N ILE A 755 46.43 3.26 -29.65
CA ILE A 755 45.47 2.26 -29.16
C ILE A 755 44.20 2.98 -28.70
N ILE A 756 43.04 2.48 -29.07
CA ILE A 756 41.74 2.96 -28.60
C ILE A 756 41.23 2.00 -27.53
N ALA A 757 40.92 2.49 -26.32
CA ALA A 757 40.42 1.68 -25.22
C ALA A 757 38.95 2.01 -24.93
N LEU A 758 38.06 1.01 -24.97
CA LEU A 758 36.60 1.21 -24.90
C LEU A 758 36.02 0.65 -23.59
N HIS A 759 35.18 1.45 -22.94
CA HIS A 759 34.58 1.10 -21.64
C HIS A 759 33.23 0.38 -21.79
N GLY A 760 32.87 -0.38 -20.77
CA GLY A 760 31.60 -1.09 -20.61
C GLY A 760 30.46 -0.23 -20.01
N GLY A 761 29.33 -0.90 -19.71
CA GLY A 761 28.04 -0.27 -19.34
C GLY A 761 28.05 0.64 -18.11
N GLY A 762 28.94 0.38 -17.15
CA GLY A 762 29.15 1.21 -15.96
C GLY A 762 30.46 1.98 -15.94
N GLY A 763 31.23 1.94 -17.04
CA GLY A 763 32.55 2.56 -17.12
C GLY A 763 32.54 3.99 -17.64
N SER A 764 33.73 4.61 -17.63
CA SER A 764 33.98 5.90 -18.25
C SER A 764 35.43 5.97 -18.76
N SER A 765 35.75 7.04 -19.49
CA SER A 765 37.12 7.31 -19.95
C SER A 765 38.10 7.43 -18.79
N GLU A 766 37.65 7.97 -17.66
CA GLU A 766 38.40 8.13 -16.41
C GLU A 766 38.65 6.77 -15.73
N ILE A 767 37.62 5.94 -15.59
CA ILE A 767 37.73 4.61 -14.95
C ILE A 767 38.73 3.74 -15.70
N LEU A 768 38.68 3.72 -17.04
CA LEU A 768 39.62 2.96 -17.85
C LEU A 768 41.09 3.31 -17.58
N GLY A 769 41.36 4.58 -17.27
CA GLY A 769 42.69 5.13 -17.05
C GLY A 769 43.11 5.24 -15.58
N ASP A 770 42.37 4.63 -14.66
CA ASP A 770 42.60 4.75 -13.21
C ASP A 770 42.61 6.21 -12.71
N LEU A 771 41.84 7.10 -13.35
CA LEU A 771 41.77 8.50 -12.95
C LEU A 771 40.76 8.69 -11.82
N PHE A 772 41.28 9.01 -10.63
CA PHE A 772 40.52 9.36 -9.41
C PHE A 772 39.67 8.23 -8.80
N VAL A 773 39.52 7.10 -9.49
CA VAL A 773 38.78 5.90 -9.06
C VAL A 773 39.50 4.65 -9.56
N ASP A 774 39.35 3.54 -8.83
CA ASP A 774 39.91 2.24 -9.22
C ASP A 774 39.27 1.75 -10.54
N SER A 775 40.07 1.19 -11.44
CA SER A 775 39.59 0.66 -12.73
C SER A 775 38.75 -0.61 -12.60
N SER A 776 38.43 -1.06 -11.38
CA SER A 776 37.46 -2.13 -11.13
C SER A 776 37.82 -3.38 -11.96
N ASN A 777 36.85 -3.94 -12.68
CA ASN A 777 37.01 -5.11 -13.54
C ASN A 777 37.79 -4.85 -14.84
N TYR A 778 38.20 -3.61 -15.16
CA TYR A 778 39.11 -3.37 -16.28
C TYR A 778 40.57 -3.75 -15.95
N ASN A 779 40.88 -4.05 -14.68
CA ASN A 779 42.18 -4.53 -14.23
C ASN A 779 43.35 -3.68 -14.79
N HIS A 780 43.26 -2.36 -14.64
CA HIS A 780 44.24 -1.37 -15.12
C HIS A 780 44.49 -1.40 -16.64
N MET A 781 43.47 -1.71 -17.46
CA MET A 781 43.55 -1.86 -18.92
C MET A 781 44.45 -0.82 -19.61
N VAL A 782 44.18 0.48 -19.43
CA VAL A 782 44.95 1.54 -20.09
C VAL A 782 46.42 1.51 -19.68
N ASN A 783 46.68 1.37 -18.38
CA ASN A 783 48.04 1.29 -17.86
C ASN A 783 48.79 0.05 -18.37
N ARG A 784 48.08 -1.07 -18.55
CA ARG A 784 48.61 -2.33 -19.09
C ARG A 784 48.82 -2.31 -20.59
N VAL A 785 48.14 -1.48 -21.38
CA VAL A 785 48.45 -1.31 -22.82
C VAL A 785 49.39 -0.15 -23.11
N LEU A 786 49.51 0.81 -22.20
CA LEU A 786 50.38 1.97 -22.36
C LEU A 786 51.86 1.54 -22.29
N ARG A 787 52.63 1.83 -23.34
CA ARG A 787 54.06 1.56 -23.47
C ARG A 787 54.77 2.78 -24.04
N THR A 788 56.08 2.86 -23.83
CA THR A 788 56.93 3.89 -24.44
C THR A 788 56.79 3.84 -25.97
N GLY A 789 56.31 4.93 -26.60
CA GLY A 789 56.04 4.99 -28.04
C GLY A 789 54.60 4.63 -28.46
N VAL A 790 53.72 4.34 -27.50
CA VAL A 790 52.29 4.08 -27.70
C VAL A 790 51.48 5.07 -26.87
N LYS A 791 50.43 5.63 -27.45
CA LYS A 791 49.42 6.44 -26.77
C LYS A 791 48.06 5.77 -26.82
N VAL A 792 47.29 5.94 -25.74
CA VAL A 792 46.00 5.27 -25.57
C VAL A 792 44.90 6.32 -25.51
N PHE A 793 43.95 6.26 -26.43
CA PHE A 793 42.78 7.13 -26.40
C PHE A 793 41.54 6.37 -25.90
N ALA A 794 40.97 6.83 -24.79
CA ALA A 794 39.73 6.29 -24.23
C ALA A 794 38.56 7.23 -24.57
N PRO A 795 37.76 6.97 -25.62
CA PRO A 795 36.56 7.74 -25.92
C PRO A 795 35.46 7.51 -24.89
N GLN A 796 34.66 8.55 -24.64
CA GLN A 796 33.47 8.48 -23.81
C GLN A 796 32.26 8.08 -24.66
N LEU A 797 31.78 6.86 -24.45
CA LEU A 797 30.54 6.35 -25.03
C LEU A 797 29.34 6.77 -24.15
N LEU A 798 28.14 6.75 -24.73
CA LEU A 798 26.86 6.92 -24.04
C LEU A 798 26.46 5.66 -23.27
N LEU A 799 27.38 5.14 -22.45
CA LEU A 799 27.19 4.08 -21.48
C LEU A 799 27.41 4.68 -20.09
N TRP A 800 26.39 5.36 -19.54
CA TRP A 800 26.49 6.15 -18.31
C TRP A 800 25.59 5.52 -17.26
N ASN A 801 26.09 5.43 -16.04
CA ASN A 801 25.20 5.37 -14.88
C ASN A 801 24.62 6.79 -14.67
N SER A 802 23.35 6.99 -15.02
CA SER A 802 22.68 8.30 -14.91
C SER A 802 22.66 8.83 -13.48
N ALA A 803 22.65 7.95 -12.47
CA ALA A 803 22.70 8.32 -11.06
C ALA A 803 24.10 8.82 -10.62
N ILE A 804 25.18 8.38 -11.29
CA ILE A 804 26.56 8.77 -10.94
C ILE A 804 27.02 9.97 -11.77
N TYR A 805 26.68 10.03 -13.05
CA TYR A 805 27.23 11.01 -14.01
C TYR A 805 26.20 12.01 -14.57
N GLY A 806 24.94 11.94 -14.13
CA GLY A 806 23.97 13.03 -14.31
C GLY A 806 23.40 13.22 -15.72
N SER A 807 23.30 12.17 -16.54
CA SER A 807 22.56 12.26 -17.83
C SER A 807 21.07 12.08 -17.60
N GLU A 808 20.27 13.10 -17.93
CA GLU A 808 18.80 13.04 -17.90
C GLU A 808 18.20 12.19 -19.03
N ASN A 809 18.99 11.82 -20.04
CA ASN A 809 18.50 11.07 -21.20
C ASN A 809 18.69 9.55 -21.02
N ASP A 810 17.59 8.80 -21.16
CA ASP A 810 17.58 7.32 -21.13
C ASP A 810 18.20 6.74 -22.42
N ARG A 811 19.32 6.01 -22.30
CA ARG A 811 19.98 5.33 -23.43
C ARG A 811 19.01 4.39 -24.14
N GLY A 812 18.20 3.66 -23.38
CA GLY A 812 17.30 2.69 -23.97
C GLY A 812 16.22 3.35 -24.82
N TRP A 813 15.69 4.49 -24.36
CA TRP A 813 14.77 5.33 -25.10
C TRP A 813 15.41 5.89 -26.36
N LEU A 814 16.66 6.38 -26.28
CA LEU A 814 17.39 6.87 -27.45
C LEU A 814 17.62 5.76 -28.49
N ASN A 815 18.00 4.56 -28.05
CA ASN A 815 18.15 3.43 -28.96
C ASN A 815 16.82 3.04 -29.63
N ARG A 816 15.73 2.94 -28.86
CA ARG A 816 14.38 2.70 -29.42
C ARG A 816 13.99 3.78 -30.43
N ARG A 817 14.36 5.04 -30.16
CA ARG A 817 14.11 6.15 -31.08
C ARG A 817 14.93 6.05 -32.35
N LEU A 818 16.20 5.65 -32.26
CA LEU A 818 17.06 5.40 -33.41
C LEU A 818 16.54 4.22 -34.25
N LEU A 819 16.11 3.13 -33.61
CA LEU A 819 15.50 1.97 -34.29
C LEU A 819 14.25 2.38 -35.08
N GLN A 820 13.39 3.23 -34.52
CA GLN A 820 12.24 3.81 -35.24
C GLN A 820 12.64 4.66 -36.46
N LEU A 821 13.83 5.27 -36.42
CA LEU A 821 14.38 6.11 -37.50
C LEU A 821 15.22 5.30 -38.50
N GLY A 822 15.27 3.98 -38.38
CA GLY A 822 16.07 3.09 -39.23
C GLY A 822 17.57 3.08 -38.89
N GLY A 823 17.92 3.30 -37.63
CA GLY A 823 19.28 3.23 -37.11
C GLY A 823 19.39 2.47 -35.80
N SER A 824 20.53 2.55 -35.14
CA SER A 824 20.74 1.96 -33.82
C SER A 824 21.73 2.78 -33.03
N ILE A 825 21.71 2.66 -31.70
CA ILE A 825 22.73 3.30 -30.87
C ILE A 825 24.12 2.74 -31.19
N THR A 826 24.22 1.45 -31.54
CA THR A 826 25.47 0.82 -31.99
C THR A 826 25.99 1.49 -33.25
N ALA A 827 25.15 1.69 -34.27
CA ALA A 827 25.54 2.40 -35.48
C ALA A 827 26.04 3.81 -35.18
N PHE A 828 25.33 4.53 -34.29
CA PHE A 828 25.67 5.90 -33.92
C PHE A 828 27.05 5.99 -33.27
N GLU A 829 27.32 5.15 -32.27
CA GLU A 829 28.58 5.17 -31.55
C GLU A 829 29.75 4.67 -32.38
N VAL A 830 29.55 3.64 -33.22
CA VAL A 830 30.58 3.22 -34.18
C VAL A 830 30.89 4.33 -35.18
N GLN A 831 29.89 5.06 -35.68
CA GLN A 831 30.13 6.21 -36.56
C GLN A 831 30.91 7.32 -35.84
N CYS A 832 30.62 7.57 -34.57
CA CYS A 832 31.41 8.50 -33.75
C CYS A 832 32.89 8.07 -33.67
N LEU A 833 33.16 6.77 -33.45
CA LEU A 833 34.51 6.21 -33.43
C LEU A 833 35.23 6.35 -34.78
N ARG A 834 34.55 6.06 -35.91
CA ARG A 834 35.10 6.23 -37.27
C ARG A 834 35.51 7.68 -37.53
N LYS A 835 34.67 8.62 -37.13
CA LYS A 835 34.85 10.06 -37.37
C LYS A 835 35.89 10.67 -36.43
N MET A 836 35.99 10.16 -35.21
CA MET A 836 37.12 10.45 -34.32
C MET A 836 38.43 9.94 -34.92
N LEU A 837 38.43 8.71 -35.47
CA LEU A 837 39.63 8.14 -36.11
C LEU A 837 40.06 8.97 -37.34
N ASP A 838 39.13 9.51 -38.14
CA ASP A 838 39.45 10.42 -39.26
C ASP A 838 40.41 11.55 -38.82
N TRP A 839 40.18 12.12 -37.63
CA TRP A 839 41.05 13.17 -37.09
C TRP A 839 42.43 12.64 -36.70
N TRP A 840 42.49 11.48 -36.02
CA TRP A 840 43.75 10.86 -35.64
C TRP A 840 44.61 10.43 -36.85
N MET A 841 43.99 10.11 -37.99
CA MET A 841 44.74 9.81 -39.22
C MET A 841 45.47 11.04 -39.78
N GLU A 842 44.99 12.25 -39.50
CA GLU A 842 45.61 13.51 -39.92
C GLU A 842 46.57 14.10 -38.87
N ASP A 843 46.58 13.57 -37.64
CA ASP A 843 47.42 14.09 -36.55
C ASP A 843 48.91 13.83 -36.80
N GLU A 844 49.71 14.89 -36.84
CA GLU A 844 51.15 14.81 -37.17
C GLU A 844 51.97 14.03 -36.13
N GLU A 845 51.47 13.93 -34.89
CA GLU A 845 52.10 13.20 -33.77
C GLU A 845 51.63 11.74 -33.65
N THR A 846 50.73 11.29 -34.52
CA THR A 846 50.21 9.91 -34.48
C THR A 846 50.77 9.09 -35.64
N ASP A 847 51.25 7.89 -35.32
CA ASP A 847 51.50 6.84 -36.31
C ASP A 847 50.29 5.90 -36.35
N THR A 848 49.47 6.10 -37.38
CA THR A 848 48.24 5.35 -37.60
C THR A 848 48.40 4.14 -38.53
N GLN A 849 49.62 3.72 -38.85
CA GLN A 849 49.82 2.54 -39.72
C GLN A 849 49.25 1.25 -39.10
N ARG A 850 49.22 1.16 -37.77
CA ARG A 850 48.74 -0.01 -37.03
C ARG A 850 47.92 0.40 -35.80
N VAL A 851 46.72 0.92 -36.02
CA VAL A 851 45.82 1.30 -34.91
C VAL A 851 45.27 0.06 -34.22
N GLY A 852 45.35 -0.01 -32.89
CA GLY A 852 44.70 -1.04 -32.08
C GLY A 852 43.38 -0.57 -31.47
N VAL A 853 42.44 -1.47 -31.24
CA VAL A 853 41.28 -1.24 -30.36
C VAL A 853 41.15 -2.38 -29.35
N VAL A 854 40.89 -2.04 -28.09
CA VAL A 854 40.65 -2.98 -26.98
C VAL A 854 39.43 -2.53 -26.18
N GLY A 855 38.65 -3.48 -25.67
CA GLY A 855 37.58 -3.16 -24.75
C GLY A 855 37.04 -4.37 -24.00
N LEU A 856 36.34 -4.09 -22.90
CA LEU A 856 35.71 -5.07 -22.01
C LEU A 856 34.18 -4.88 -22.04
N SER A 857 33.40 -5.96 -22.02
CA SER A 857 31.93 -5.93 -21.94
C SER A 857 31.32 -5.21 -23.15
N TYR A 858 30.44 -4.22 -22.97
CA TYR A 858 30.02 -3.29 -24.04
C TYR A 858 31.24 -2.67 -24.77
N GLY A 859 32.34 -2.39 -24.08
CA GLY A 859 33.57 -1.96 -24.74
C GLY A 859 34.13 -3.03 -25.67
N GLY A 860 34.03 -4.31 -25.28
CA GLY A 860 34.36 -5.47 -26.10
C GLY A 860 33.43 -5.59 -27.33
N MET A 861 32.13 -5.28 -27.17
CA MET A 861 31.19 -5.15 -28.28
C MET A 861 31.66 -4.12 -29.29
N TYR A 862 31.91 -2.90 -28.81
CA TYR A 862 32.27 -1.79 -29.67
C TYR A 862 33.64 -1.99 -30.31
N ALA A 863 34.58 -2.63 -29.61
CA ALA A 863 35.87 -3.02 -30.19
C ALA A 863 35.66 -3.96 -31.38
N LEU A 864 34.83 -4.99 -31.20
CA LEU A 864 34.54 -5.97 -32.25
C LEU A 864 33.82 -5.34 -33.45
N HIS A 865 32.78 -4.54 -33.22
CA HIS A 865 32.01 -3.89 -34.28
C HIS A 865 32.80 -2.79 -34.99
N PHE A 866 33.57 -1.99 -34.26
CA PHE A 866 34.42 -0.96 -34.85
C PHE A 866 35.54 -1.57 -35.68
N GLY A 867 36.21 -2.61 -35.16
CA GLY A 867 37.22 -3.37 -35.90
C GLY A 867 36.67 -4.04 -37.16
N ALA A 868 35.44 -4.56 -37.11
CA ALA A 868 34.76 -5.16 -38.26
C ALA A 868 34.46 -4.13 -39.37
N LEU A 869 33.99 -2.94 -38.98
CA LEU A 869 33.46 -1.92 -39.90
C LEU A 869 34.50 -0.93 -40.40
N ASP A 870 35.56 -0.65 -39.63
CA ASP A 870 36.62 0.27 -40.03
C ASP A 870 37.92 -0.48 -40.35
N THR A 871 38.28 -0.52 -41.63
CA THR A 871 39.45 -1.26 -42.13
C THR A 871 40.79 -0.69 -41.67
N ARG A 872 40.80 0.53 -41.09
CA ARG A 872 42.01 1.18 -40.57
C ARG A 872 42.45 0.60 -39.23
N VAL A 873 41.56 -0.07 -38.51
CA VAL A 873 41.89 -0.78 -37.27
C VAL A 873 42.69 -2.04 -37.62
N PHE A 874 43.96 -2.09 -37.23
CA PHE A 874 44.88 -3.17 -37.53
C PHE A 874 44.75 -4.37 -36.58
N ALA A 875 44.46 -4.11 -35.30
CA ALA A 875 44.27 -5.16 -34.30
C ALA A 875 43.05 -4.86 -33.43
N THR A 876 42.22 -5.87 -33.18
CA THR A 876 40.98 -5.77 -32.37
C THR A 876 41.04 -6.74 -31.20
N TYR A 877 40.78 -6.26 -29.98
CA TYR A 877 40.75 -7.06 -28.76
C TYR A 877 39.38 -6.91 -28.08
N SER A 878 38.61 -7.99 -28.07
CA SER A 878 37.27 -8.04 -27.48
C SER A 878 37.30 -8.95 -26.25
N SER A 879 37.13 -8.37 -25.07
CA SER A 879 37.10 -9.09 -23.80
C SER A 879 35.68 -9.18 -23.23
N CYS A 880 35.31 -10.38 -22.77
CA CYS A 880 34.04 -10.69 -22.08
C CYS A 880 32.80 -10.16 -22.82
N TRP A 881 32.71 -10.50 -24.11
CA TRP A 881 31.60 -10.10 -24.98
C TRP A 881 31.12 -11.25 -25.87
N PHE A 882 32.02 -12.02 -26.49
CA PHE A 882 31.72 -12.96 -27.56
C PHE A 882 30.82 -14.13 -27.08
N SER A 883 29.59 -14.28 -27.61
CA SER A 883 28.58 -15.24 -27.17
C SER A 883 27.51 -15.57 -28.25
N ASP A 884 26.71 -16.63 -28.04
CA ASP A 884 25.47 -16.87 -28.76
C ASP A 884 24.38 -15.88 -28.32
N ARG A 885 23.99 -14.98 -29.22
CA ARG A 885 23.03 -13.91 -28.92
C ARG A 885 21.60 -14.39 -28.73
N THR A 886 21.27 -15.67 -29.00
CA THR A 886 19.97 -16.22 -28.57
C THR A 886 19.88 -16.38 -27.04
N LYS A 887 21.02 -16.40 -26.33
CA LYS A 887 21.07 -16.48 -24.87
C LYS A 887 20.87 -15.13 -24.19
N HIS A 888 21.03 -14.03 -24.94
CA HIS A 888 21.03 -12.67 -24.40
C HIS A 888 20.21 -11.70 -25.28
N ASN A 889 19.11 -11.15 -24.75
CA ASN A 889 18.15 -10.34 -25.53
C ASN A 889 18.02 -8.89 -25.02
N TRP A 890 19.11 -8.13 -25.00
CA TRP A 890 19.04 -6.70 -24.69
C TRP A 890 18.82 -5.89 -25.96
N HIS A 891 17.86 -4.98 -25.90
CA HIS A 891 17.36 -4.22 -27.06
C HIS A 891 18.41 -3.38 -27.82
N ASP A 892 19.53 -3.01 -27.20
CA ASP A 892 20.64 -2.30 -27.85
C ASP A 892 21.74 -3.22 -28.41
N TRP A 893 21.54 -4.54 -28.33
CA TRP A 893 22.33 -5.58 -28.99
C TRP A 893 21.55 -6.34 -30.07
N THR A 894 20.23 -6.15 -30.10
CA THR A 894 19.35 -6.80 -31.07
C THR A 894 19.01 -5.83 -32.20
N TYR A 895 19.44 -6.19 -33.40
CA TYR A 895 19.18 -5.42 -34.61
C TYR A 895 18.14 -6.12 -35.48
N PHE A 896 17.61 -5.38 -36.45
CA PHE A 896 16.65 -5.95 -37.39
C PHE A 896 17.26 -7.17 -38.11
N ASN A 897 16.58 -8.32 -38.00
CA ASN A 897 16.97 -9.57 -38.66
C ASN A 897 18.33 -10.18 -38.21
N ALA A 898 18.83 -9.83 -37.02
CA ALA A 898 20.16 -10.23 -36.54
C ALA A 898 20.40 -11.74 -36.50
N GLU A 899 19.48 -12.54 -35.96
CA GLU A 899 19.66 -14.00 -35.83
C GLU A 899 19.81 -14.71 -37.19
N ASN A 900 19.17 -14.19 -38.23
CA ASN A 900 19.32 -14.72 -39.60
C ASN A 900 20.61 -14.27 -40.29
N THR A 901 21.35 -13.31 -39.74
CA THR A 901 22.40 -12.60 -40.49
C THR A 901 23.69 -12.42 -39.72
N PHE A 902 23.70 -11.69 -38.61
CA PHE A 902 24.90 -11.37 -37.85
C PHE A 902 24.69 -11.59 -36.36
N PHE A 903 25.40 -12.57 -35.82
CA PHE A 903 25.86 -12.59 -34.43
C PHE A 903 27.38 -12.40 -34.40
N ASP A 904 28.00 -12.72 -33.28
CA ASP A 904 29.39 -12.36 -33.03
C ASP A 904 30.37 -13.05 -33.96
N THR A 905 30.12 -14.28 -34.41
CA THR A 905 30.97 -14.96 -35.39
C THR A 905 31.05 -14.18 -36.70
N GLU A 906 29.90 -13.75 -37.23
CA GLU A 906 29.88 -13.02 -38.50
C GLU A 906 30.55 -11.66 -38.35
N VAL A 907 30.32 -10.96 -37.24
CA VAL A 907 31.00 -9.67 -36.95
C VAL A 907 32.51 -9.87 -36.80
N ALA A 908 32.95 -10.86 -36.01
CA ALA A 908 34.35 -11.20 -35.81
C ALA A 908 35.05 -11.58 -37.12
N SER A 909 34.36 -12.29 -38.01
CA SER A 909 34.91 -12.70 -39.31
C SER A 909 35.32 -11.52 -40.20
N LEU A 910 34.72 -10.33 -39.99
CA LEU A 910 35.00 -9.11 -40.76
C LEU A 910 36.28 -8.38 -40.33
N VAL A 911 36.83 -8.72 -39.17
CA VAL A 911 38.14 -8.20 -38.74
C VAL A 911 39.24 -8.81 -39.61
N LEU A 912 39.11 -10.08 -40.00
CA LEU A 912 40.11 -10.82 -40.76
C LEU A 912 40.36 -10.20 -42.15
N PRO A 913 41.60 -10.26 -42.69
CA PRO A 913 42.78 -10.95 -42.16
C PRO A 913 43.58 -10.14 -41.12
N ARG A 914 42.99 -9.10 -40.52
CA ARG A 914 43.64 -8.30 -39.48
C ARG A 914 43.59 -9.03 -38.14
N LYS A 915 44.45 -8.61 -37.20
CA LYS A 915 44.63 -9.32 -35.93
C LYS A 915 43.38 -9.22 -35.07
N LEU A 916 42.88 -10.37 -34.61
CA LEU A 916 41.72 -10.48 -33.74
C LEU A 916 42.07 -11.27 -32.49
N TYR A 917 41.84 -10.64 -31.34
CA TYR A 917 41.98 -11.19 -30.01
C TYR A 917 40.59 -11.23 -29.37
N ILE A 918 40.17 -12.41 -28.93
CA ILE A 918 38.93 -12.61 -28.18
C ILE A 918 39.30 -13.31 -26.88
N GLU A 919 38.83 -12.79 -25.77
CA GLU A 919 38.87 -13.52 -24.50
C GLU A 919 37.50 -13.59 -23.84
N VAL A 920 37.26 -14.71 -23.16
CA VAL A 920 36.03 -15.00 -22.41
C VAL A 920 36.40 -15.60 -21.05
N ALA A 921 35.71 -15.17 -20.00
CA ALA A 921 35.90 -15.69 -18.65
C ALA A 921 35.00 -16.89 -18.38
N LYS A 922 35.53 -17.89 -17.67
CA LYS A 922 34.76 -19.11 -17.33
C LYS A 922 33.60 -18.84 -16.38
N GLU A 923 33.78 -17.92 -15.43
CA GLU A 923 32.80 -17.58 -14.41
C GLU A 923 32.13 -16.22 -14.70
N ASP A 924 32.15 -15.76 -15.95
CA ASP A 924 31.47 -14.54 -16.36
C ASP A 924 29.96 -14.68 -16.17
N GLU A 925 29.41 -13.89 -15.25
CA GLU A 925 27.99 -13.88 -14.89
C GLU A 925 27.09 -13.25 -15.98
N ALA A 926 27.67 -12.51 -16.92
CA ALA A 926 26.96 -11.87 -18.02
C ALA A 926 27.08 -12.67 -19.33
N PHE A 927 28.27 -13.20 -19.63
CA PHE A 927 28.59 -13.94 -20.86
C PHE A 927 29.47 -15.17 -20.55
N PRO A 928 28.91 -16.21 -19.91
CA PRO A 928 29.71 -17.35 -19.50
C PRO A 928 30.33 -18.05 -20.72
N ALA A 929 31.57 -18.52 -20.59
CA ALA A 929 32.28 -19.21 -21.67
C ALA A 929 31.51 -20.41 -22.26
N SER A 930 30.56 -20.99 -21.51
CA SER A 930 29.64 -22.02 -22.02
C SER A 930 28.78 -21.55 -23.18
N ASP A 931 28.33 -20.29 -23.18
CA ASP A 931 27.38 -19.76 -24.15
C ASP A 931 28.06 -19.43 -25.48
N CYS A 932 29.38 -19.23 -25.48
CA CYS A 932 30.14 -18.89 -26.66
C CYS A 932 30.67 -20.10 -27.45
N GLN A 933 30.55 -21.33 -26.92
CA GLN A 933 31.18 -22.53 -27.49
C GLN A 933 30.79 -22.76 -28.95
N PHE A 934 29.51 -22.59 -29.26
CA PHE A 934 28.98 -22.79 -30.61
C PHE A 934 29.50 -21.74 -31.60
N GLU A 935 29.43 -20.45 -31.23
CA GLU A 935 29.94 -19.36 -32.06
C GLU A 935 31.47 -19.45 -32.24
N ARG A 936 32.20 -19.83 -31.19
CA ARG A 936 33.65 -20.03 -31.25
C ARG A 936 34.02 -21.09 -32.28
N ALA A 937 33.35 -22.24 -32.23
CA ALA A 937 33.59 -23.34 -33.17
C ALA A 937 33.34 -22.91 -34.63
N ARG A 938 32.29 -22.10 -34.87
CA ARG A 938 32.00 -21.55 -36.20
C ARG A 938 33.10 -20.58 -36.67
N LEU A 939 33.54 -19.67 -35.81
CA LEU A 939 34.61 -18.72 -36.13
C LEU A 939 35.95 -19.42 -36.41
N GLU A 940 36.36 -20.36 -35.55
CA GLU A 940 37.61 -21.12 -35.71
C GLU A 940 37.61 -21.94 -37.02
N ASN A 941 36.47 -22.56 -37.36
CA ASN A 941 36.31 -23.28 -38.62
C ASN A 941 36.41 -22.34 -39.84
N TYR A 942 35.74 -21.18 -39.79
CA TYR A 942 35.85 -20.16 -40.84
C TYR A 942 37.30 -19.68 -41.03
N VAL A 943 37.99 -19.35 -39.94
CA VAL A 943 39.39 -18.89 -39.96
C VAL A 943 40.32 -19.92 -40.58
N LYS A 944 40.14 -21.20 -40.22
CA LYS A 944 40.89 -22.32 -40.79
C LYS A 944 40.67 -22.46 -42.29
N GLN A 945 39.43 -22.34 -42.75
CA GLN A 945 39.09 -22.42 -44.18
C GLN A 945 39.63 -21.21 -44.97
N ALA A 946 39.63 -20.03 -44.36
CA ALA A 946 40.15 -18.81 -44.97
C ALA A 946 41.70 -18.74 -44.99
N GLY A 947 42.41 -19.67 -44.32
CA GLY A 947 43.87 -19.70 -44.27
C GLY A 947 44.48 -18.61 -43.39
N HIS A 948 43.77 -18.18 -42.35
CA HIS A 948 44.13 -17.03 -41.50
C HIS A 948 44.24 -17.41 -40.00
N SER A 949 44.61 -18.66 -39.69
CA SER A 949 44.71 -19.14 -38.30
C SER A 949 45.78 -18.42 -37.47
N ASP A 950 46.74 -17.74 -38.09
CA ASP A 950 47.81 -16.98 -37.45
C ASP A 950 47.38 -15.59 -36.95
N VAL A 951 46.16 -15.16 -37.28
CA VAL A 951 45.64 -13.83 -36.92
C VAL A 951 44.51 -13.86 -35.89
N LEU A 952 44.00 -15.04 -35.52
CA LEU A 952 43.03 -15.21 -34.43
C LEU A 952 43.72 -15.72 -33.16
N THR A 953 43.58 -14.98 -32.06
CA THR A 953 43.86 -15.47 -30.71
C THR A 953 42.55 -15.55 -29.95
N PHE A 954 42.16 -16.76 -29.51
CA PHE A 954 40.99 -16.96 -28.67
C PHE A 954 41.43 -17.54 -27.33
N LYS A 955 41.18 -16.82 -26.23
CA LYS A 955 41.57 -17.21 -24.88
C LYS A 955 40.34 -17.43 -24.01
N GLU A 956 40.32 -18.54 -23.28
CA GLU A 956 39.39 -18.75 -22.19
C GLU A 956 40.21 -18.75 -20.90
N PHE A 957 39.81 -17.94 -19.92
CA PHE A 957 40.58 -17.76 -18.69
C PHE A 957 39.72 -17.97 -17.43
N ASP A 958 40.38 -18.33 -16.33
CA ASP A 958 39.76 -18.45 -15.02
C ASP A 958 39.56 -17.04 -14.44
N GLY A 959 38.31 -16.59 -14.33
CA GLY A 959 37.95 -15.24 -13.90
C GLY A 959 36.46 -14.97 -14.08
N LYS A 960 36.02 -13.79 -13.63
CA LYS A 960 34.61 -13.32 -13.73
C LYS A 960 34.45 -12.35 -14.90
N HIS A 961 33.40 -11.51 -14.91
CA HIS A 961 33.22 -10.46 -15.91
C HIS A 961 34.27 -9.34 -15.82
N GLU A 962 35.52 -9.61 -16.20
CA GLU A 962 36.69 -8.74 -16.06
C GLU A 962 37.68 -8.89 -17.22
N LEU A 963 38.65 -7.97 -17.37
CA LEU A 963 39.77 -8.14 -18.30
C LEU A 963 40.78 -9.11 -17.67
N ASP A 964 41.24 -10.12 -18.42
CA ASP A 964 42.14 -11.14 -17.88
C ASP A 964 43.37 -10.53 -17.18
N LEU A 965 43.74 -11.05 -16.01
CA LEU A 965 44.92 -10.62 -15.26
C LEU A 965 46.23 -11.11 -15.90
N ASP A 966 46.20 -12.16 -16.72
CA ASP A 966 47.37 -12.63 -17.46
C ASP A 966 47.58 -11.83 -18.76
N ASP A 967 48.61 -10.99 -18.73
CA ASP A 967 49.03 -10.12 -19.83
C ASP A 967 49.47 -10.84 -21.10
N THR A 968 49.64 -12.17 -21.13
CA THR A 968 50.21 -12.88 -22.29
C THR A 968 49.53 -12.51 -23.63
N ALA A 969 48.19 -12.47 -23.67
CA ALA A 969 47.45 -12.10 -24.88
C ALA A 969 47.48 -10.59 -25.14
N LEU A 970 47.36 -9.78 -24.08
CA LEU A 970 47.38 -8.32 -24.16
C LEU A 970 48.75 -7.78 -24.62
N ASP A 971 49.84 -8.34 -24.13
CA ASP A 971 51.21 -8.04 -24.56
C ASP A 971 51.44 -8.46 -26.02
N CYS A 972 50.89 -9.59 -26.47
CA CYS A 972 50.94 -9.96 -27.88
C CYS A 972 50.21 -8.93 -28.76
N PHE A 973 49.03 -8.48 -28.34
CA PHE A 973 48.26 -7.43 -29.00
C PHE A 973 49.05 -6.11 -29.11
N VAL A 974 49.62 -5.64 -28.00
CA VAL A 974 50.45 -4.41 -27.98
C VAL A 974 51.69 -4.58 -28.85
N ARG A 975 52.35 -5.75 -28.80
CA ARG A 975 53.52 -6.04 -29.61
C ARG A 975 53.22 -6.02 -31.11
N ASP A 976 52.09 -6.56 -31.54
CA ASP A 976 51.69 -6.57 -32.96
C ASP A 976 51.48 -5.14 -33.52
N ILE A 977 51.09 -4.21 -32.67
CA ILE A 977 50.93 -2.78 -32.97
C ILE A 977 52.29 -2.08 -33.07
N ILE A 978 53.23 -2.42 -32.18
CA ILE A 978 54.57 -1.80 -32.14
C ILE A 978 55.51 -2.38 -33.21
N ASN A 979 55.66 -3.70 -33.27
CA ASN A 979 56.73 -4.39 -33.99
C ASN A 979 56.35 -4.76 -35.43
N GLY A 980 55.94 -3.73 -36.16
CA GLY A 980 55.34 -3.89 -37.47
C GLY A 980 56.21 -3.73 -38.69
#